data_AF-A0A9D8T968-F1
#
_entry.id   AF-A0A9D8T968-F1
#
_cell.length_a   1.000
_cell.length_b   1.000
_cell.length_c   1.000
_cell.angle_alpha   90.00
_cell.angle_beta   90.00
_cell.angle_gamma   90.00
#
_symmetry.space_group_name_H-M   'P 1'
#
loop_
_entity.id
_entity.type
_entity.pdbx_description
1 polymer ?
#
loop_
_entity_poly.entity_id
_entity_poly.type
_entity_poly.pdbx_seq_one_letter_code
_entity_poly.pdbx_strand_id
1 'polypeptide(L)'
;MAINTCLIIEDKVKLQEYISKALELSPQDEGLLSMQGQLYEEMQDYQSALAIYDQLNKLSPSNLGISQHLALNYYNMAVMNYVRSNMAESKKDAKMYDQQADNYFMAAIPVLESVVYNTPNNVKYMTALATAYSYKGNKEQLDNINMKLANLGAPTVAVDVAPSLVAFSDNANASSGTVYGAGQSTAEVEAPLYSLFAKDYVEPRIRDWQAKDPYETIAEYQVRVTEETRKLKAKELLEEAEKKYIANYAQKVRIEDMSLKPYDADHEVFLVESRYGNIILPVPRANNEAKTFESTWTAVKFENPEFYINNDKLQLSGITFVMPTGKSYRYDVDKNLNYVETVVDVTFDPLSGEMYAAESGNGPNVGKQSVKVGAIRSDVDVNIPQNASQNESLYAVVIANENYTRVPKVPFALHDGEVFAEYCQKTLGVPEKNVLLYTDASYGIMLEAMDKITSLASVRGGDMDVIFYYAGHGIPDESSRDAYLLPTDANGKSTGVRFSLTDIYAQLGAMEARSVMVFMDACFSGSKRDGGMVADARGVAIKPKMAVPTGNTIVFSAVSNDETAMPYKDKGHGMFTYFLLKKLQETKGDITLMELSEYVRDNVGRESILINDKRQTPTVSVSNYITSDWQALKLNNRIEVATDNAEDVNSNTILE
;
A
#
# COMPACT_ATOMS: atom_id res chain seq x y z
N MET A 1 10.49 21.14 -3.70
CA MET A 1 11.25 20.05 -4.36
C MET A 1 11.94 19.16 -3.33
N ALA A 2 12.88 19.66 -2.51
CA ALA A 2 13.55 18.85 -1.48
C ALA A 2 12.61 18.20 -0.43
N ILE A 3 11.59 18.94 0.04
CA ILE A 3 10.54 18.41 0.93
C ILE A 3 9.81 17.22 0.27
N ASN A 4 9.37 17.35 -0.98
CA ASN A 4 8.70 16.27 -1.71
C ASN A 4 9.63 15.06 -1.93
N THR A 5 10.91 15.29 -2.22
CA THR A 5 11.89 14.20 -2.32
C THR A 5 12.01 13.45 -1.00
N CYS A 6 12.09 14.16 0.14
CA CYS A 6 12.15 13.54 1.46
C CYS A 6 10.87 12.79 1.84
N LEU A 7 9.70 13.28 1.43
CA LEU A 7 8.43 12.57 1.57
C LEU A 7 8.40 11.28 0.75
N ILE A 8 8.99 11.28 -0.46
CA ILE A 8 9.06 10.10 -1.35
C ILE A 8 10.01 9.03 -0.81
N ILE A 9 11.15 9.42 -0.24
CA ILE A 9 12.15 8.47 0.29
C ILE A 9 11.96 8.16 1.78
N GLU A 10 10.89 8.67 2.39
CA GLU A 10 10.57 8.57 3.82
C GLU A 10 11.71 9.02 4.76
N ASP A 11 12.58 9.93 4.29
CA ASP A 11 13.71 10.46 5.07
C ASP A 11 13.21 11.58 5.99
N LYS A 12 12.64 11.17 7.13
CA LYS A 12 12.01 12.05 8.13
C LYS A 12 12.98 13.07 8.74
N VAL A 13 14.27 12.72 8.85
CA VAL A 13 15.30 13.61 9.39
C VAL A 13 15.56 14.76 8.43
N LYS A 14 15.80 14.46 7.15
CA LYS A 14 15.96 15.52 6.15
C LYS A 14 14.66 16.27 5.89
N LEU A 15 13.52 15.60 5.99
CA LEU A 15 12.20 16.24 5.89
C LEU A 15 12.05 17.32 6.96
N GLN A 16 12.35 17.01 8.22
CA GLN A 16 12.33 17.98 9.31
C GLN A 16 13.26 19.16 9.05
N GLU A 17 14.48 18.88 8.56
CA GLU A 17 15.46 19.90 8.22
C GLU A 17 14.95 20.85 7.13
N TYR A 18 14.41 20.30 6.03
CA TYR A 18 13.92 21.10 4.92
C TYR A 18 12.64 21.86 5.24
N ILE A 19 11.73 21.28 6.03
CA ILE A 19 10.54 21.98 6.52
C ILE A 19 10.96 23.14 7.42
N SER A 20 11.92 22.93 8.33
CA SER A 20 12.41 24.00 9.22
C SER A 20 13.02 25.15 8.42
N LYS A 21 13.88 24.86 7.43
CA LYS A 21 14.44 25.86 6.52
C LYS A 21 13.38 26.57 5.69
N ALA A 22 12.35 25.87 5.24
CA ALA A 22 11.26 26.48 4.49
C ALA A 22 10.41 27.40 5.36
N LEU A 23 10.17 27.03 6.62
CA LEU A 23 9.47 27.86 7.61
C LEU A 23 10.28 29.08 8.04
N GLU A 24 11.62 29.05 8.01
CA GLU A 24 12.42 30.26 8.18
C GLU A 24 12.13 31.30 7.09
N LEU A 25 11.87 30.84 5.86
CA LEU A 25 11.55 31.70 4.71
C LEU A 25 10.06 32.08 4.65
N SER A 26 9.18 31.22 5.16
CA SER A 26 7.72 31.42 5.14
C SER A 26 7.10 30.96 6.47
N PRO A 27 7.27 31.73 7.56
CA PRO A 27 6.91 31.30 8.92
C PRO A 27 5.42 31.12 9.19
N GLN A 28 4.56 31.64 8.31
CA GLN A 28 3.10 31.59 8.44
C GLN A 28 2.45 30.70 7.38
N ASP A 29 3.24 29.92 6.64
CA ASP A 29 2.70 28.98 5.65
C ASP A 29 1.97 27.83 6.36
N GLU A 30 0.64 27.80 6.25
CA GLU A 30 -0.21 26.82 6.93
C GLU A 30 0.07 25.37 6.48
N GLY A 31 0.51 25.18 5.22
CA GLY A 31 0.85 23.85 4.70
C GLY A 31 2.14 23.31 5.31
N LEU A 32 3.18 24.15 5.37
CA LEU A 32 4.46 23.82 6.01
C LEU A 32 4.32 23.60 7.51
N LEU A 33 3.54 24.45 8.19
CA LEU A 33 3.22 24.27 9.61
C LEU A 33 2.42 22.97 9.83
N SER A 34 1.42 22.67 9.00
CA SER A 34 0.67 21.42 9.11
C SER A 34 1.57 20.19 8.95
N MET A 35 2.49 20.21 7.97
CA MET A 35 3.45 19.13 7.78
C MET A 35 4.41 18.99 8.97
N GLN A 36 4.86 20.11 9.55
CA GLN A 36 5.73 20.07 10.73
C GLN A 36 5.02 19.53 11.96
N GLY A 37 3.76 19.92 12.17
CA GLY A 37 2.94 19.44 13.28
C GLY A 37 2.72 17.93 13.21
N GLN A 38 2.34 17.40 12.04
CA GLN A 38 2.14 15.97 11.83
C GLN A 38 3.44 15.16 12.01
N LEU A 39 4.58 15.71 11.58
CA LEU A 39 5.87 15.07 11.77
C LEU A 39 6.22 14.93 13.27
N TYR A 40 5.95 15.97 14.06
CA TYR A 40 6.11 15.90 15.52
C TYR A 40 5.13 14.90 16.17
N GLU A 41 3.90 14.80 15.69
CA GLU A 41 2.92 13.79 16.16
C GLU A 41 3.39 12.36 15.89
N GLU A 42 3.94 12.09 14.70
CA GLU A 42 4.51 10.78 14.35
C GLU A 42 5.74 10.43 15.21
N MET A 43 6.54 11.44 15.55
CA MET A 43 7.67 11.31 16.46
C MET A 43 7.26 11.22 17.95
N GLN A 44 5.96 11.31 18.24
CA GLN A 44 5.40 11.42 19.60
C GLN A 44 5.95 12.63 20.39
N ASP A 45 6.48 13.64 19.70
CA ASP A 45 6.86 14.92 20.29
C ASP A 45 5.65 15.86 20.34
N TYR A 46 4.66 15.46 21.12
CA TYR A 46 3.39 16.19 21.24
C TYR A 46 3.59 17.61 21.79
N GLN A 47 4.67 17.88 22.53
CA GLN A 47 4.97 19.21 23.03
C GLN A 47 5.32 20.17 21.88
N SER A 48 6.18 19.74 20.96
CA SER A 48 6.51 20.50 19.76
C SER A 48 5.31 20.59 18.81
N ALA A 49 4.55 19.50 18.66
CA ALA A 49 3.32 19.50 17.87
C ALA A 49 2.30 20.54 18.39
N LEU A 50 2.06 20.60 19.71
CA LEU A 50 1.16 21.59 20.32
C LEU A 50 1.55 23.02 19.97
N ALA A 51 2.84 23.36 20.01
CA ALA A 51 3.31 24.70 19.66
C ALA A 51 2.97 25.07 18.21
N ILE A 52 3.10 24.10 17.29
CA ILE A 52 2.77 24.29 15.88
C ILE A 52 1.25 24.41 15.67
N TYR A 53 0.46 23.55 16.31
CA TYR A 53 -0.99 23.61 16.17
C TYR A 53 -1.62 24.81 16.87
N ASP A 54 -1.03 25.32 17.96
CA ASP A 54 -1.41 26.60 18.56
C ASP A 54 -1.14 27.77 17.62
N GLN A 55 -0.06 27.72 16.84
CA GLN A 55 0.23 28.69 15.80
C GLN A 55 -0.78 28.59 14.65
N LEU A 56 -1.06 27.38 14.15
CA LEU A 56 -2.06 27.14 13.12
C LEU A 56 -3.47 27.60 13.55
N ASN A 57 -3.85 27.37 14.81
CA ASN A 57 -5.14 27.79 15.34
C ASN A 57 -5.28 29.33 15.43
N LYS A 58 -4.17 30.07 15.56
CA LYS A 58 -4.18 31.54 15.48
C LYS A 58 -4.34 32.03 14.04
N LEU A 59 -3.79 31.32 13.06
CA LEU A 59 -3.90 31.65 11.63
C LEU A 59 -5.29 31.32 11.08
N SER A 60 -5.80 30.14 11.42
CA SER A 60 -7.09 29.62 10.98
C SER A 60 -7.97 29.22 12.18
N PRO A 61 -8.51 30.19 12.94
CA PRO A 61 -9.40 29.91 14.06
C PRO A 61 -10.62 29.10 13.62
N SER A 62 -11.06 28.17 14.47
CA SER A 62 -12.25 27.33 14.22
C SER A 62 -12.11 26.28 13.11
N ASN A 63 -10.90 26.05 12.58
CA ASN A 63 -10.66 24.89 11.72
C ASN A 63 -10.80 23.59 12.55
N LEU A 64 -11.72 22.72 12.12
CA LEU A 64 -12.01 21.46 12.82
C LEU A 64 -10.81 20.50 12.82
N GLY A 65 -10.05 20.44 11.73
CA GLY A 65 -8.86 19.58 11.65
C GLY A 65 -7.79 20.02 12.63
N ILE A 66 -7.53 21.32 12.74
CA ILE A 66 -6.59 21.87 13.73
C ILE A 66 -7.09 21.58 15.15
N SER A 67 -8.39 21.77 15.42
CA SER A 67 -9.00 21.43 16.71
C SER A 67 -8.86 19.94 17.07
N GLN A 68 -8.99 19.05 16.09
CA GLN A 68 -8.81 17.61 16.26
C GLN A 68 -7.37 17.24 16.66
N HIS A 69 -6.38 17.84 15.98
CA HIS A 69 -4.97 17.66 16.31
C HIS A 69 -4.64 18.24 17.70
N LEU A 70 -5.10 19.45 18.03
CA LEU A 70 -4.94 20.02 19.38
C LEU A 70 -5.54 19.13 20.47
N ALA A 71 -6.76 18.63 20.26
CA ALA A 71 -7.45 17.77 21.22
C ALA A 71 -6.65 16.51 21.55
N LEU A 72 -6.15 15.81 20.52
CA LEU A 72 -5.38 14.58 20.72
C LEU A 72 -3.98 14.83 21.24
N ASN A 73 -3.31 15.91 20.84
CA ASN A 73 -2.00 16.25 21.40
C ASN A 73 -2.08 16.59 22.89
N TYR A 74 -3.06 17.40 23.30
CA TYR A 74 -3.30 17.67 24.73
C TYR A 74 -3.64 16.39 25.50
N TYR A 75 -4.52 15.56 24.95
CA TYR A 75 -4.88 14.28 25.56
C TYR A 75 -3.68 13.33 25.69
N ASN A 76 -2.88 13.16 24.63
CA ASN A 76 -1.73 12.26 24.62
C ASN A 76 -0.60 12.77 25.55
N MET A 77 -0.40 14.09 25.64
CA MET A 77 0.49 14.68 26.65
C MET A 77 0.02 14.37 28.07
N ALA A 78 -1.29 14.38 28.32
CA ALA A 78 -1.85 14.01 29.60
C ALA A 78 -1.56 12.53 29.93
N VAL A 79 -1.77 11.64 28.96
CA VAL A 79 -1.47 10.21 29.10
C VAL A 79 0.02 9.96 29.35
N MET A 80 0.91 10.60 28.59
CA MET A 80 2.36 10.45 28.80
C MET A 80 2.79 10.87 30.20
N ASN A 81 2.25 11.97 30.73
CA ASN A 81 2.56 12.42 32.08
C ASN A 81 1.92 11.52 33.14
N TYR A 82 0.73 10.97 32.90
CA TYR A 82 0.14 9.95 33.76
C TYR A 82 1.03 8.70 33.85
N VAL A 83 1.53 8.20 32.71
CA VAL A 83 2.45 7.06 32.66
C VAL A 83 3.76 7.39 33.39
N ARG A 84 4.36 8.57 33.14
CA ARG A 84 5.57 9.03 33.83
C ARG A 84 5.40 9.12 35.34
N SER A 85 4.22 9.57 35.81
CA SER A 85 3.91 9.62 37.24
C SER A 85 3.96 8.22 37.88
N ASN A 86 3.31 7.25 37.23
CA ASN A 86 3.28 5.86 37.70
C ASN A 86 4.65 5.18 37.64
N MET A 87 5.55 5.64 36.77
CA MET A 87 6.91 5.12 36.62
C MET A 87 7.96 5.87 37.44
N ALA A 88 7.60 6.97 38.11
CA ALA A 88 8.55 7.82 38.80
C ALA A 88 9.17 7.13 40.04
N GLU A 89 10.50 7.15 40.14
CA GLU A 89 11.23 6.55 41.26
C GLU A 89 11.07 7.35 42.57
N SER A 90 10.73 8.64 42.46
CA SER A 90 10.55 9.54 43.61
C SER A 90 9.12 10.02 43.73
N LYS A 91 8.62 10.11 44.98
CA LYS A 91 7.28 10.67 45.27
C LYS A 91 7.12 12.12 44.81
N LYS A 92 8.23 12.86 44.71
CA LYS A 92 8.23 14.26 44.26
C LYS A 92 7.97 14.32 42.75
N ASP A 93 8.63 13.47 41.98
CA ASP A 93 8.50 13.44 40.52
C ASP A 93 7.15 12.84 40.12
N ALA A 94 6.67 11.81 40.82
CA ALA A 94 5.32 11.27 40.63
C ALA A 94 4.27 12.38 40.76
N LYS A 95 4.32 13.14 41.87
CA LYS A 95 3.38 14.25 42.10
C LYS A 95 3.49 15.35 41.04
N MET A 96 4.69 15.65 40.56
CA MET A 96 4.91 16.64 39.50
C MET A 96 4.26 16.19 38.18
N TYR A 97 4.50 14.94 37.77
CA TYR A 97 3.94 14.39 36.54
C TYR A 97 2.42 14.20 36.64
N ASP A 98 1.88 13.80 37.79
CA ASP A 98 0.43 13.80 38.04
C ASP A 98 -0.18 15.18 37.82
N GLN A 99 0.46 16.23 38.36
CA GLN A 99 -0.01 17.60 38.18
C GLN A 99 0.06 18.05 36.71
N GLN A 100 1.07 17.63 35.97
CA GLN A 100 1.17 17.89 34.54
C GLN A 100 0.09 17.15 33.75
N ALA A 101 -0.17 15.87 34.07
CA ALA A 101 -1.23 15.09 33.47
C ALA A 101 -2.59 15.76 33.69
N ASP A 102 -2.86 16.22 34.92
CA ASP A 102 -4.09 16.92 35.27
C ASP A 102 -4.29 18.20 34.45
N ASN A 103 -3.25 19.02 34.34
CA ASN A 103 -3.27 20.25 33.55
C ASN A 103 -3.56 19.98 32.07
N TYR A 104 -2.95 18.93 31.51
CA TYR A 104 -3.15 18.57 30.11
C TYR A 104 -4.54 17.99 29.84
N PHE A 105 -5.10 17.18 30.76
CA PHE A 105 -6.49 16.76 30.65
C PHE A 105 -7.46 17.94 30.76
N MET A 106 -7.19 18.91 31.64
CA MET A 106 -7.98 20.14 31.73
C MET A 106 -7.94 20.96 30.45
N ALA A 107 -6.80 20.98 29.74
CA ALA A 107 -6.69 21.62 28.43
C ALA A 107 -7.38 20.80 27.31
N ALA A 108 -7.32 19.47 27.37
CA ALA A 108 -7.89 18.58 26.37
C ALA A 108 -9.43 18.59 26.38
N ILE A 109 -10.06 18.56 27.55
CA ILE A 109 -11.52 18.42 27.71
C ILE A 109 -12.32 19.44 26.88
N PRO A 110 -12.13 20.77 27.00
CA PRO A 110 -12.94 21.73 26.25
C PRO A 110 -12.74 21.63 24.74
N VAL A 111 -11.54 21.26 24.29
CA VAL A 111 -11.25 21.05 22.86
C VAL A 111 -11.92 19.76 22.38
N LEU A 112 -11.85 18.68 23.16
CA LEU A 112 -12.53 17.41 22.89
C LEU A 112 -14.05 17.55 22.88
N GLU A 113 -14.63 18.32 23.81
CA GLU A 113 -16.07 18.64 23.84
C GLU A 113 -16.50 19.33 22.55
N SER A 114 -15.72 20.32 22.10
CA SER A 114 -15.96 21.02 20.83
C SER A 114 -15.84 20.09 19.63
N VAL A 115 -14.80 19.24 19.58
CA VAL A 115 -14.61 18.26 18.51
C VAL A 115 -15.77 17.27 18.49
N VAL A 116 -16.14 16.67 19.63
CA VAL A 116 -17.25 15.72 19.74
C VAL A 116 -18.58 16.36 19.37
N TYR A 117 -18.81 17.62 19.71
CA TYR A 117 -19.99 18.37 19.29
C TYR A 117 -20.08 18.50 17.76
N ASN A 118 -18.95 18.80 17.10
CA ASN A 118 -18.87 18.93 15.64
C ASN A 118 -18.79 17.58 14.90
N THR A 119 -18.38 16.51 15.59
CA THR A 119 -18.30 15.14 15.05
C THR A 119 -19.04 14.13 15.93
N PRO A 120 -20.38 14.20 16.03
CA PRO A 120 -21.18 13.44 16.99
C PRO A 120 -21.24 11.93 16.75
N ASN A 121 -20.67 11.43 15.64
CA ASN A 121 -20.59 10.00 15.34
C ASN A 121 -19.15 9.46 15.40
N ASN A 122 -18.18 10.28 15.82
CA ASN A 122 -16.78 9.86 15.86
C ASN A 122 -16.45 9.24 17.22
N VAL A 123 -16.43 7.91 17.26
CA VAL A 123 -16.17 7.11 18.47
C VAL A 123 -14.80 7.43 19.08
N LYS A 124 -13.76 7.70 18.28
CA LYS A 124 -12.40 7.98 18.77
C LYS A 124 -12.35 9.15 19.75
N TYR A 125 -12.88 10.30 19.34
CA TYR A 125 -12.89 11.50 20.18
C TYR A 125 -13.87 11.38 21.35
N MET A 126 -14.97 10.65 21.17
CA MET A 126 -15.90 10.35 22.27
C MET A 126 -15.25 9.48 23.35
N THR A 127 -14.50 8.45 22.96
CA THR A 127 -13.76 7.59 23.89
C THR A 127 -12.63 8.36 24.59
N ALA A 128 -11.91 9.24 23.88
CA ALA A 128 -10.91 10.11 24.49
C ALA A 128 -11.54 11.08 25.52
N LEU A 129 -12.67 11.69 25.19
CA LEU A 129 -13.42 12.55 26.10
C LEU A 129 -13.95 11.79 27.32
N ALA A 130 -14.52 10.60 27.12
CA ALA A 130 -14.95 9.71 28.19
C ALA A 130 -13.80 9.36 29.14
N THR A 131 -12.64 9.04 28.58
CA THR A 131 -11.44 8.70 29.35
C THR A 131 -10.93 9.90 30.15
N ALA A 132 -10.95 11.10 29.57
CA ALA A 132 -10.59 12.32 30.28
C ALA A 132 -11.56 12.63 31.45
N TYR A 133 -12.88 12.44 31.26
CA TYR A 133 -13.85 12.57 32.35
C TYR A 133 -13.68 11.51 33.43
N SER A 134 -13.39 10.27 33.03
CA SER A 134 -13.09 9.18 33.97
C SER A 134 -11.87 9.52 34.83
N TYR A 135 -10.78 9.97 34.20
CA TYR A 135 -9.58 10.43 34.91
C TYR A 135 -9.86 11.59 35.88
N LYS A 136 -10.68 12.56 35.47
CA LYS A 136 -11.06 13.71 36.32
C LYS A 136 -12.12 13.38 37.38
N GLY A 137 -12.61 12.14 37.44
CA GLY A 137 -13.68 11.73 38.36
C GLY A 137 -15.04 12.39 38.07
N ASN A 138 -15.26 12.91 36.85
CA ASN A 138 -16.50 13.58 36.47
C ASN A 138 -17.57 12.57 36.02
N LYS A 139 -18.19 11.91 37.01
CA LYS A 139 -19.10 10.79 36.78
C LYS A 139 -20.32 11.15 35.92
N GLU A 140 -20.93 12.31 36.14
CA GLU A 140 -22.11 12.73 35.37
C GLU A 140 -21.79 12.89 33.87
N GLN A 141 -20.68 13.55 33.55
CA GLN A 141 -20.27 13.74 32.16
C GLN A 141 -19.79 12.44 31.51
N LEU A 142 -19.14 11.56 32.27
CA LEU A 142 -18.79 10.22 31.83
C LEU A 142 -20.05 9.40 31.48
N ASP A 143 -21.07 9.40 32.33
CA ASP A 143 -22.32 8.68 32.09
C ASP A 143 -23.03 9.22 30.83
N ASN A 144 -23.10 10.54 30.66
CA ASN A 144 -23.67 11.17 29.47
C ASN A 144 -22.96 10.78 28.18
N ILE A 145 -21.64 10.72 28.19
CA ILE A 145 -20.87 10.36 26.98
C ILE A 145 -20.91 8.85 26.73
N ASN A 146 -20.93 8.03 27.78
CA ASN A 146 -21.09 6.58 27.67
C ASN A 146 -22.45 6.20 27.07
N MET A 147 -23.52 6.93 27.39
CA MET A 147 -24.81 6.76 26.70
C MET A 147 -24.69 7.01 25.20
N LYS A 148 -23.94 8.04 24.78
CA LYS A 148 -23.70 8.31 23.35
C LYS A 148 -22.88 7.19 22.69
N LEU A 149 -21.82 6.73 23.34
CA LEU A 149 -21.01 5.59 22.87
C LEU A 149 -21.86 4.33 22.70
N ALA A 150 -22.69 4.00 23.69
CA ALA A 150 -23.59 2.85 23.64
C ALA A 150 -24.60 2.94 22.50
N ASN A 151 -25.18 4.13 22.25
CA ASN A 151 -26.09 4.37 21.13
C ASN A 151 -25.43 4.20 19.75
N LEU A 152 -24.11 4.36 19.67
CA LEU A 152 -23.31 4.12 18.46
C LEU A 152 -22.80 2.67 18.36
N GLY A 153 -23.14 1.79 19.31
CA GLY A 153 -22.64 0.42 19.36
C GLY A 153 -21.18 0.30 19.77
N ALA A 154 -20.59 1.35 20.34
CA ALA A 154 -19.19 1.39 20.77
C ALA A 154 -19.02 0.97 22.25
N PRO A 155 -17.85 0.44 22.64
CA PRO A 155 -17.54 0.15 24.05
C PRO A 155 -17.62 1.41 24.93
N THR A 156 -18.22 1.27 26.12
CA THR A 156 -18.24 2.33 27.13
C THR A 156 -16.95 2.33 27.95
N VAL A 157 -16.65 3.48 28.57
CA VAL A 157 -15.46 3.68 29.39
C VAL A 157 -15.80 3.51 30.88
N ALA A 158 -15.04 2.66 31.58
CA ALA A 158 -15.21 2.44 33.00
C ALA A 158 -14.72 3.65 33.84
N VAL A 159 -15.24 3.75 35.06
CA VAL A 159 -14.73 4.69 36.08
C VAL A 159 -13.31 4.27 36.47
N ASP A 160 -12.42 5.25 36.67
CA ASP A 160 -11.00 5.06 37.04
C ASP A 160 -10.21 4.20 36.04
N VAL A 161 -10.58 4.24 34.76
CA VAL A 161 -9.81 3.55 33.72
C VAL A 161 -8.43 4.21 33.56
N ALA A 162 -7.39 3.40 33.38
CA ALA A 162 -6.08 3.92 33.01
C ALA A 162 -6.15 4.52 31.58
N PRO A 163 -5.83 5.82 31.40
CA PRO A 163 -5.82 6.42 30.08
C PRO A 163 -4.71 5.81 29.20
N SER A 164 -4.97 5.69 27.91
CA SER A 164 -4.04 5.17 26.90
C SER A 164 -3.93 6.15 25.73
N LEU A 165 -2.80 6.11 25.01
CA LEU A 165 -2.54 6.99 23.86
C LEU A 165 -3.55 6.75 22.76
N VAL A 166 -3.96 7.83 22.09
CA VAL A 166 -4.88 7.80 20.96
C VAL A 166 -4.12 8.15 19.69
N ALA A 167 -4.22 7.29 18.68
CA ALA A 167 -3.61 7.53 17.38
C ALA A 167 -4.31 8.67 16.63
N PHE A 168 -3.53 9.46 15.89
CA PHE A 168 -4.05 10.56 15.07
C PHE A 168 -4.77 10.04 13.81
N SER A 169 -4.28 8.95 13.20
CA SER A 169 -4.89 8.31 12.02
C SER A 169 -6.10 7.43 12.37
N ASP A 170 -7.14 7.42 11.54
CA ASP A 170 -8.33 6.56 11.67
C ASP A 170 -8.11 5.10 11.17
N ASN A 171 -6.85 4.69 10.91
CA ASN A 171 -6.53 3.32 10.52
C ASN A 171 -6.60 2.39 11.73
N ALA A 172 -7.78 1.84 11.98
CA ALA A 172 -7.97 0.68 12.83
C ALA A 172 -7.43 -0.59 12.14
N ASN A 173 -6.11 -0.73 12.12
CA ASN A 173 -5.42 -2.03 12.11
C ASN A 173 -4.54 -2.16 13.36
N ALA A 174 -5.05 -1.63 14.47
CA ALA A 174 -4.61 -1.94 15.83
C ALA A 174 -5.86 -2.30 16.66
N SER A 175 -6.52 -3.40 16.28
CA SER A 175 -7.52 -4.03 17.13
C SER A 175 -6.83 -4.86 18.21
N SER A 176 -6.37 -4.18 19.25
CA SER A 176 -6.64 -4.56 20.64
C SER A 176 -6.10 -3.46 21.55
N GLY A 177 -7.04 -2.64 22.08
CA GLY A 177 -6.79 -1.94 23.32
C GLY A 177 -6.44 -2.98 24.38
N THR A 178 -5.20 -2.95 24.86
CA THR A 178 -4.82 -3.75 26.02
C THR A 178 -5.43 -3.09 27.25
N VAL A 179 -6.39 -3.81 27.83
CA VAL A 179 -6.99 -3.54 29.13
C VAL A 179 -5.91 -3.64 30.20
N TYR A 180 -5.48 -2.52 30.80
CA TYR A 180 -4.79 -2.55 32.10
C TYR A 180 -5.84 -2.67 33.21
N GLY A 181 -6.35 -3.89 33.38
CA GLY A 181 -7.11 -4.30 34.56
C GLY A 181 -6.19 -5.10 35.47
N ALA A 182 -6.07 -4.67 36.73
CA ALA A 182 -5.31 -5.34 37.77
C ALA A 182 -5.81 -6.78 37.98
N GLY A 183 -5.07 -7.73 37.41
CA GLY A 183 -5.21 -9.16 37.64
C GLY A 183 -3.87 -9.79 37.30
N GLN A 184 -3.25 -10.44 38.27
CA GLN A 184 -1.90 -11.02 38.18
C GLN A 184 -1.70 -11.83 36.87
N SER A 185 -0.93 -11.26 35.96
CA SER A 185 -0.24 -11.95 34.88
C SER A 185 0.90 -11.04 34.42
N THR A 186 2.12 -11.56 34.38
CA THR A 186 3.34 -10.84 33.98
C THR A 186 3.26 -10.45 32.51
N ALA A 187 2.75 -9.26 32.20
CA ALA A 187 2.73 -8.70 30.85
C ALA A 187 4.08 -8.06 30.51
N GLU A 188 4.63 -8.44 29.36
CA GLU A 188 5.90 -7.97 28.80
C GLU A 188 5.83 -6.47 28.48
N VAL A 189 6.75 -5.68 29.04
CA VAL A 189 6.88 -4.24 28.79
C VAL A 189 7.40 -4.03 27.36
N GLU A 190 6.63 -3.39 26.50
CA GLU A 190 7.05 -3.03 25.14
C GLU A 190 8.21 -2.03 25.18
N ALA A 191 9.25 -2.24 24.37
CA ALA A 191 10.47 -1.43 24.40
C ALA A 191 10.19 -0.02 23.85
N PRO A 192 10.58 1.06 24.55
CA PRO A 192 10.47 2.42 24.02
C PRO A 192 11.43 2.63 22.84
N LEU A 193 11.26 3.66 22.01
CA LEU A 193 12.24 3.98 20.96
C LEU A 193 13.63 4.21 21.57
N TYR A 194 14.68 3.70 20.92
CA TYR A 194 16.05 3.85 21.44
C TYR A 194 16.46 5.32 21.59
N SER A 195 16.13 6.18 20.62
CA SER A 195 16.44 7.61 20.68
C SER A 195 15.88 8.29 21.93
N LEU A 196 14.66 7.96 22.36
CA LEU A 196 14.05 8.48 23.57
C LEU A 196 14.80 8.00 24.81
N PHE A 197 15.06 6.69 24.89
CA PHE A 197 15.84 6.12 25.99
C PHE A 197 17.25 6.71 26.07
N ALA A 198 17.92 6.82 24.92
CA ALA A 198 19.27 7.35 24.80
C ALA A 198 19.31 8.83 25.19
N LYS A 199 18.33 9.63 24.79
CA LYS A 199 18.22 11.04 25.18
C LYS A 199 18.11 11.18 26.70
N ASP A 200 17.16 10.47 27.31
CA ASP A 200 16.93 10.49 28.76
C ASP A 200 18.15 9.97 29.55
N TYR A 201 18.89 9.03 28.96
CA TYR A 201 20.11 8.51 29.56
C TYR A 201 21.30 9.48 29.43
N VAL A 202 21.52 10.05 28.25
CA VAL A 202 22.74 10.80 27.89
C VAL A 202 22.67 12.25 28.35
N GLU A 203 21.53 12.95 28.16
CA GLU A 203 21.45 14.40 28.40
C GLU A 203 21.76 14.80 29.85
N PRO A 204 21.21 14.14 30.90
CA PRO A 204 21.54 14.48 32.28
C PRO A 204 23.02 14.22 32.59
N ARG A 205 23.60 13.14 32.06
CA ARG A 205 24.99 12.75 32.32
C ARG A 205 25.99 13.69 31.63
N ILE A 206 25.67 14.14 30.41
CA ILE A 206 26.45 15.19 29.73
C ILE A 206 26.35 16.50 30.50
N ARG A 207 25.16 16.89 30.96
CA ARG A 207 24.96 18.11 31.74
C ARG A 207 25.77 18.09 33.04
N ASP A 208 25.81 16.96 33.72
CA ASP A 208 26.57 16.82 34.96
C ASP A 208 28.08 16.78 34.69
N TRP A 209 28.53 16.08 33.64
CA TRP A 209 29.94 16.02 33.24
C TRP A 209 30.48 17.39 32.78
N GLN A 210 29.70 18.18 32.03
CA GLN A 210 30.12 19.49 31.54
C GLN A 210 30.07 20.58 32.63
N ALA A 211 29.47 20.30 33.79
CA ALA A 211 29.52 21.22 34.92
C ALA A 211 30.97 21.38 35.41
N LYS A 212 31.33 22.60 35.80
CA LYS A 212 32.65 22.88 36.37
C LYS A 212 32.72 22.28 37.76
N ASP A 213 33.74 21.47 38.01
CA ASP A 213 33.98 20.93 39.35
C ASP A 213 34.41 22.07 40.31
N PRO A 214 33.91 22.09 41.56
CA PRO A 214 34.28 23.11 42.55
C PRO A 214 35.78 23.20 42.86
N TYR A 215 36.53 22.11 42.68
CA TYR A 215 37.95 22.00 42.96
C TYR A 215 38.84 22.09 41.71
N GLU A 216 38.25 22.16 40.51
CA GLU A 216 38.95 22.33 39.24
C GLU A 216 39.25 23.80 38.94
N THR A 217 40.41 24.11 38.37
CA THR A 217 40.74 25.47 37.91
C THR A 217 40.04 25.82 36.58
N ILE A 218 39.94 27.10 36.24
CA ILE A 218 39.34 27.52 34.95
C ILE A 218 40.14 26.97 33.75
N ALA A 219 41.47 26.91 33.86
CA ALA A 219 42.33 26.40 32.80
C ALA A 219 42.14 24.88 32.60
N GLU A 220 42.04 24.10 33.67
CA GLU A 220 41.73 22.66 33.60
C GLU A 220 40.34 22.42 33.00
N TYR A 221 39.33 23.20 33.40
CA TYR A 221 37.98 23.12 32.85
C TYR A 221 37.94 23.39 31.34
N GLN A 222 38.64 24.42 30.86
CA GLN A 222 38.72 24.76 29.43
C GLN A 222 39.44 23.70 28.59
N VAL A 223 40.35 22.94 29.20
CA VAL A 223 41.01 21.80 28.55
C VAL A 223 40.12 20.55 28.56
N ARG A 224 39.42 20.29 29.67
CA ARG A 224 38.56 19.12 29.85
C ARG A 224 37.27 19.23 29.05
N VAL A 225 36.62 20.38 29.03
CA VAL A 225 35.30 20.62 28.42
C VAL A 225 35.47 21.46 27.15
N THR A 226 35.54 20.76 26.02
CA THR A 226 35.59 21.30 24.67
C THR A 226 34.51 20.62 23.83
N GLU A 227 34.18 21.16 22.66
CA GLU A 227 33.23 20.48 21.76
C GLU A 227 33.72 19.08 21.34
N GLU A 228 35.02 18.89 21.15
CA GLU A 228 35.58 17.58 20.78
C GLU A 228 35.53 16.59 21.95
N THR A 229 35.91 17.00 23.17
CA THR A 229 35.80 16.12 24.35
C THR A 229 34.34 15.84 24.74
N ARG A 230 33.42 16.79 24.49
CA ARG A 230 31.97 16.61 24.68
C ARG A 230 31.39 15.59 23.69
N LYS A 231 31.75 15.64 22.41
CA LYS A 231 31.35 14.64 21.41
C LYS A 231 31.86 13.24 21.78
N LEU A 232 33.13 13.13 22.19
CA LEU A 232 33.71 11.86 22.65
C LEU A 232 32.95 11.31 23.85
N LYS A 233 32.63 12.17 24.83
CA LYS A 233 31.86 11.75 26.01
C LYS A 233 30.42 11.35 25.65
N ALA A 234 29.78 12.06 24.71
CA ALA A 234 28.45 11.70 24.24
C ALA A 234 28.45 10.34 23.54
N LYS A 235 29.47 10.05 22.71
CA LYS A 235 29.65 8.75 22.08
C LYS A 235 29.80 7.62 23.10
N GLU A 236 30.67 7.80 24.10
CA GLU A 236 30.84 6.85 25.21
C GLU A 236 29.51 6.56 25.93
N LEU A 237 28.75 7.61 26.25
CA LEU A 237 27.45 7.48 26.92
C LEU A 237 26.37 6.85 26.04
N LEU A 238 26.43 7.04 24.72
CA LEU A 238 25.52 6.38 23.77
C LEU A 238 25.82 4.87 23.67
N GLU A 239 27.09 4.48 23.66
CA GLU A 239 27.49 3.06 23.70
C GLU A 239 27.05 2.39 25.02
N GLU A 240 27.12 3.12 26.14
CA GLU A 240 26.56 2.65 27.43
C GLU A 240 25.03 2.57 27.41
N ALA A 241 24.37 3.57 26.83
CA ALA A 241 22.92 3.61 26.69
C ALA A 241 22.42 2.44 25.85
N GLU A 242 23.07 2.13 24.73
CA GLU A 242 22.75 0.99 23.87
C GLU A 242 22.83 -0.34 24.64
N LYS A 243 23.94 -0.58 25.33
CA LYS A 243 24.11 -1.79 26.15
C LYS A 243 23.02 -1.92 27.21
N LYS A 244 22.67 -0.82 27.88
CA LYS A 244 21.60 -0.81 28.88
C LYS A 244 20.22 -1.00 28.27
N TYR A 245 19.95 -0.39 27.13
CA TYR A 245 18.71 -0.53 26.40
C TYR A 245 18.49 -1.99 26.01
N ILE A 246 19.49 -2.60 25.38
CA ILE A 246 19.44 -4.02 25.02
C ILE A 246 19.27 -4.87 26.28
N ALA A 247 20.04 -4.64 27.35
CA ALA A 247 19.91 -5.41 28.59
C ALA A 247 18.52 -5.30 29.27
N ASN A 248 17.88 -4.13 29.15
CA ASN A 248 16.58 -3.86 29.79
C ASN A 248 15.40 -4.41 28.96
N TYR A 249 15.53 -4.43 27.64
CA TYR A 249 14.41 -4.68 26.73
C TYR A 249 14.58 -5.91 25.83
N ALA A 250 15.77 -6.53 25.81
CA ALA A 250 15.96 -7.85 25.20
C ALA A 250 15.22 -8.90 26.04
N GLN A 251 14.00 -9.19 25.63
CA GLN A 251 13.21 -10.23 26.27
C GLN A 251 13.64 -11.61 25.76
N LYS A 252 13.29 -12.65 26.53
CA LYS A 252 13.54 -14.03 26.10
C LYS A 252 12.82 -14.27 24.78
N VAL A 253 13.59 -14.66 23.78
CA VAL A 253 13.02 -15.07 22.50
C VAL A 253 12.27 -16.39 22.73
N ARG A 254 10.99 -16.44 22.34
CA ARG A 254 10.17 -17.64 22.45
C ARG A 254 9.64 -18.06 21.09
N ILE A 255 9.39 -19.35 20.94
CA ILE A 255 8.92 -19.93 19.68
C ILE A 255 7.51 -19.40 19.33
N GLU A 256 6.72 -19.02 20.33
CA GLU A 256 5.38 -18.44 20.13
C GLU A 256 5.41 -17.05 19.49
N ASP A 257 6.55 -16.35 19.58
CA ASP A 257 6.73 -15.00 19.01
C ASP A 257 7.26 -15.06 17.56
N MET A 258 7.28 -16.25 16.94
CA MET A 258 7.86 -16.50 15.62
C MET A 258 6.95 -17.31 14.71
N SER A 259 6.99 -17.00 13.42
CA SER A 259 6.27 -17.72 12.37
C SER A 259 7.25 -18.25 11.33
N LEU A 260 7.28 -19.58 11.16
CA LEU A 260 8.05 -20.25 10.11
C LEU A 260 7.27 -20.18 8.79
N LYS A 261 7.92 -19.70 7.73
CA LYS A 261 7.38 -19.67 6.36
C LYS A 261 7.82 -20.91 5.57
N PRO A 262 7.19 -21.17 4.40
CA PRO A 262 7.60 -22.27 3.54
C PRO A 262 9.09 -22.25 3.22
N TYR A 263 9.67 -23.42 3.04
CA TYR A 263 11.10 -23.56 2.78
C TYR A 263 11.47 -23.12 1.35
N ASP A 264 12.50 -22.28 1.22
CA ASP A 264 13.10 -21.95 -0.08
C ASP A 264 14.16 -23.00 -0.42
N ALA A 265 13.80 -23.89 -1.35
CA ALA A 265 14.64 -25.01 -1.75
C ALA A 265 15.76 -24.65 -2.72
N ASP A 266 15.70 -23.47 -3.33
CA ASP A 266 16.72 -22.98 -4.28
C ASP A 266 17.85 -22.26 -3.53
N HIS A 267 17.53 -21.58 -2.43
CA HIS A 267 18.51 -20.92 -1.57
C HIS A 267 18.85 -21.70 -0.28
N GLU A 268 18.20 -22.84 -0.06
CA GLU A 268 18.35 -23.71 1.11
C GLU A 268 18.13 -23.00 2.47
N VAL A 269 17.10 -22.15 2.55
CA VAL A 269 16.79 -21.32 3.72
C VAL A 269 15.32 -21.39 4.12
N PHE A 270 15.04 -21.14 5.39
CA PHE A 270 13.71 -20.76 5.88
C PHE A 270 13.65 -19.26 6.11
N LEU A 271 12.50 -18.63 5.83
CA LEU A 271 12.15 -17.36 6.43
C LEU A 271 11.40 -17.59 7.74
N VAL A 272 11.86 -16.93 8.80
CA VAL A 272 11.20 -16.87 10.09
C VAL A 272 10.84 -15.41 10.36
N GLU A 273 9.54 -15.11 10.39
CA GLU A 273 9.06 -13.80 10.80
C GLU A 273 9.06 -13.71 12.32
N SER A 274 9.54 -12.59 12.86
CA SER A 274 9.52 -12.33 14.30
C SER A 274 9.27 -10.86 14.58
N ARG A 275 8.84 -10.54 15.80
CA ARG A 275 8.73 -9.14 16.26
C ARG A 275 10.07 -8.40 16.32
N TYR A 276 11.19 -9.11 16.24
CA TYR A 276 12.56 -8.56 16.22
C TYR A 276 13.13 -8.47 14.80
N GLY A 277 12.28 -8.58 13.79
CA GLY A 277 12.65 -8.57 12.38
C GLY A 277 12.62 -9.96 11.73
N ASN A 278 12.83 -9.97 10.42
CA ASN A 278 12.85 -11.19 9.61
C ASN A 278 14.20 -11.90 9.76
N ILE A 279 14.15 -13.23 9.92
CA ILE A 279 15.31 -14.10 10.07
C ILE A 279 15.35 -15.04 8.88
N ILE A 280 16.42 -14.97 8.08
CA ILE A 280 16.67 -15.91 6.98
C ILE A 280 17.63 -16.98 7.50
N LEU A 281 17.10 -18.16 7.81
CA LEU A 281 17.82 -19.23 8.48
C LEU A 281 18.30 -20.29 7.47
N PRO A 282 19.60 -20.45 7.25
CA PRO A 282 20.12 -21.51 6.39
C PRO A 282 19.96 -22.88 7.05
N VAL A 283 19.23 -23.76 6.38
CA VAL A 283 19.01 -25.15 6.82
C VAL A 283 19.17 -26.04 5.58
N PRO A 284 20.18 -26.92 5.51
CA PRO A 284 20.43 -27.72 4.30
C PRO A 284 19.26 -28.64 3.92
N ARG A 285 19.16 -28.99 2.63
CA ARG A 285 18.22 -30.02 2.15
C ARG A 285 18.75 -31.43 2.34
N ALA A 286 20.07 -31.58 2.32
CA ALA A 286 20.75 -32.86 2.42
C ALA A 286 20.26 -33.63 3.65
N ASN A 287 20.18 -34.96 3.52
CA ASN A 287 19.78 -35.86 4.61
C ASN A 287 18.41 -35.54 5.24
N ASN A 288 17.48 -34.93 4.49
CA ASN A 288 16.15 -34.50 4.95
C ASN A 288 16.18 -33.48 6.11
N GLU A 289 17.25 -32.70 6.24
CA GLU A 289 17.42 -31.76 7.35
C GLU A 289 16.33 -30.67 7.38
N ALA A 290 16.08 -29.99 6.27
CA ALA A 290 15.02 -28.99 6.16
C ALA A 290 13.63 -29.53 6.54
N LYS A 291 13.24 -30.71 6.02
CA LYS A 291 11.97 -31.36 6.35
C LYS A 291 11.88 -31.72 7.83
N THR A 292 12.98 -32.21 8.40
CA THR A 292 13.04 -32.57 9.83
C THR A 292 12.93 -31.31 10.70
N PHE A 293 13.61 -30.23 10.31
CA PHE A 293 13.52 -28.93 10.97
C PHE A 293 12.08 -28.40 10.99
N GLU A 294 11.41 -28.35 9.84
CA GLU A 294 10.01 -27.91 9.72
C GLU A 294 9.07 -28.76 10.58
N SER A 295 9.19 -30.10 10.49
CA SER A 295 8.34 -31.02 11.26
C SER A 295 8.53 -30.94 12.79
N THR A 296 9.65 -30.36 13.25
CA THR A 296 10.00 -30.24 14.67
C THR A 296 9.99 -28.79 15.16
N TRP A 297 9.53 -27.85 14.34
CA TRP A 297 9.57 -26.41 14.59
C TRP A 297 9.06 -26.03 15.99
N THR A 298 7.91 -26.56 16.40
CA THR A 298 7.28 -26.26 17.70
C THR A 298 8.10 -26.70 18.91
N ALA A 299 9.09 -27.57 18.72
CA ALA A 299 9.98 -28.08 19.77
C ALA A 299 11.42 -27.51 19.67
N VAL A 300 11.67 -26.60 18.73
CA VAL A 300 12.96 -25.91 18.59
C VAL A 300 13.16 -24.98 19.78
N LYS A 301 14.38 -24.98 20.32
CA LYS A 301 14.81 -24.06 21.37
C LYS A 301 15.73 -23.00 20.80
N PHE A 302 15.76 -21.84 21.45
CA PHE A 302 16.65 -20.76 21.08
C PHE A 302 17.78 -20.61 22.07
N GLU A 303 18.99 -20.45 21.54
CA GLU A 303 20.20 -20.21 22.32
C GLU A 303 20.96 -19.01 21.75
N ASN A 304 21.64 -18.29 22.65
CA ASN A 304 22.52 -17.16 22.33
C ASN A 304 21.88 -16.10 21.41
N PRO A 305 20.72 -15.53 21.77
CA PRO A 305 20.16 -14.41 21.03
C PRO A 305 21.05 -13.18 21.22
N GLU A 306 21.42 -12.57 20.11
CA GLU A 306 22.19 -11.35 20.00
C GLU A 306 21.30 -10.29 19.35
N PHE A 307 21.31 -9.10 19.93
CA PHE A 307 20.46 -8.00 19.52
C PHE A 307 21.29 -6.79 19.13
N TYR A 308 20.71 -5.97 18.27
CA TYR A 308 21.22 -4.67 17.90
C TYR A 308 20.06 -3.69 17.73
N ILE A 309 20.39 -2.41 17.60
CA ILE A 309 19.40 -1.36 17.41
C ILE A 309 19.44 -0.94 15.94
N ASN A 310 18.29 -1.00 15.29
CA ASN A 310 18.12 -0.59 13.90
C ASN A 310 16.86 0.25 13.76
N ASN A 311 16.98 1.42 13.14
CA ASN A 311 15.87 2.37 12.97
C ASN A 311 15.06 2.56 14.27
N ASP A 312 15.78 2.80 15.37
CA ASP A 312 15.22 3.06 16.70
C ASP A 312 14.51 1.88 17.39
N LYS A 313 14.60 0.66 16.82
CA LYS A 313 13.98 -0.56 17.33
C LYS A 313 15.00 -1.65 17.63
N LEU A 314 14.68 -2.47 18.61
CA LEU A 314 15.46 -3.67 18.96
C LEU A 314 15.24 -4.78 17.92
N GLN A 315 16.31 -5.26 17.31
CA GLN A 315 16.28 -6.33 16.31
C GLN A 315 17.28 -7.44 16.65
N LEU A 316 17.06 -8.64 16.10
CA LEU A 316 18.00 -9.75 16.24
C LEU A 316 19.14 -9.61 15.22
N SER A 317 20.38 -9.60 15.70
CA SER A 317 21.58 -9.72 14.87
C SER A 317 22.05 -11.16 14.72
N GLY A 318 21.76 -12.02 15.71
CA GLY A 318 22.10 -13.43 15.65
C GLY A 318 21.31 -14.28 16.63
N ILE A 319 21.02 -15.53 16.28
CA ILE A 319 20.35 -16.48 17.17
C ILE A 319 20.59 -17.92 16.70
N THR A 320 20.72 -18.84 17.64
CA THR A 320 20.89 -20.28 17.35
C THR A 320 19.60 -21.04 17.61
N PHE A 321 19.11 -21.73 16.58
CA PHE A 321 17.98 -22.64 16.60
C PHE A 321 18.49 -24.05 16.92
N VAL A 322 18.06 -24.64 18.04
CA VAL A 322 18.48 -25.97 18.49
C VAL A 322 17.30 -26.94 18.41
N MET A 323 17.43 -27.94 17.56
CA MET A 323 16.44 -28.99 17.40
C MET A 323 16.41 -29.95 18.59
N PRO A 324 15.31 -30.68 18.81
CA PRO A 324 15.24 -31.76 19.82
C PRO A 324 16.30 -32.86 19.64
N THR A 325 16.78 -33.04 18.40
CA THR A 325 17.85 -33.99 18.05
C THR A 325 19.24 -33.52 18.49
N GLY A 326 19.38 -32.28 18.97
CA GLY A 326 20.64 -31.64 19.35
C GLY A 326 21.35 -30.94 18.19
N LYS A 327 20.83 -31.04 16.96
CA LYS A 327 21.36 -30.31 15.80
C LYS A 327 20.98 -28.84 15.86
N SER A 328 21.88 -27.95 15.45
CA SER A 328 21.67 -26.51 15.52
C SER A 328 21.95 -25.77 14.21
N TYR A 329 21.22 -24.66 14.01
CA TYR A 329 21.37 -23.75 12.88
C TYR A 329 21.44 -22.32 13.40
N ARG A 330 22.27 -21.47 12.80
CA ARG A 330 22.50 -20.12 13.27
C ARG A 330 22.10 -19.10 12.21
N TYR A 331 21.25 -18.17 12.61
CA TYR A 331 21.03 -16.92 11.91
C TYR A 331 22.08 -15.89 12.33
N ASP A 332 22.53 -15.11 11.35
CA ASP A 332 23.52 -14.05 11.51
C ASP A 332 23.24 -12.98 10.45
N VAL A 333 22.98 -11.74 10.89
CA VAL A 333 22.58 -10.63 10.03
C VAL A 333 23.67 -10.21 9.04
N ASP A 334 24.94 -10.50 9.35
CA ASP A 334 26.08 -10.18 8.49
C ASP A 334 26.20 -11.15 7.30
N LYS A 335 25.39 -12.22 7.26
CA LYS A 335 25.33 -13.15 6.13
C LYS A 335 24.27 -12.70 5.14
N ASN A 336 24.72 -12.24 3.97
CA ASN A 336 23.84 -11.81 2.89
C ASN A 336 23.16 -13.03 2.22
N LEU A 337 21.98 -13.42 2.72
CA LEU A 337 21.17 -14.53 2.24
C LEU A 337 19.83 -14.00 1.71
N ASN A 338 19.33 -14.62 0.64
CA ASN A 338 18.05 -14.27 0.02
C ASN A 338 17.00 -15.35 0.32
N TYR A 339 15.73 -14.95 0.39
CA TYR A 339 14.58 -15.86 0.52
C TYR A 339 13.52 -15.51 -0.52
N VAL A 340 13.00 -16.54 -1.19
CA VAL A 340 11.90 -16.47 -2.16
C VAL A 340 10.85 -17.52 -1.78
N GLU A 341 9.62 -17.07 -1.48
CA GLU A 341 8.52 -18.00 -1.22
C GLU A 341 8.03 -18.62 -2.53
N THR A 342 8.26 -19.91 -2.71
CA THR A 342 7.77 -20.66 -3.89
C THR A 342 6.39 -21.22 -3.58
N VAL A 343 5.33 -20.55 -4.05
CA VAL A 343 3.96 -21.06 -3.97
C VAL A 343 3.72 -22.02 -5.13
N VAL A 344 3.58 -23.32 -4.84
CA VAL A 344 3.23 -24.34 -5.83
C VAL A 344 1.76 -24.70 -5.65
N ASP A 345 0.90 -24.21 -6.55
CA ASP A 345 -0.50 -24.58 -6.61
C ASP A 345 -0.65 -25.83 -7.51
N VAL A 346 -1.22 -26.91 -6.97
CA VAL A 346 -1.33 -28.20 -7.66
C VAL A 346 -2.80 -28.52 -7.90
N THR A 347 -3.21 -28.38 -9.16
CA THR A 347 -4.54 -28.81 -9.64
C THR A 347 -4.33 -29.88 -10.71
N PHE A 348 -4.83 -31.09 -10.46
CA PHE A 348 -4.89 -32.16 -11.46
C PHE A 348 -6.29 -32.20 -12.07
N ASP A 349 -6.38 -32.41 -13.39
CA ASP A 349 -7.62 -32.85 -14.00
C ASP A 349 -7.99 -34.27 -13.49
N PRO A 350 -9.27 -34.64 -13.43
CA PRO A 350 -9.66 -36.04 -13.27
C PRO A 350 -9.01 -36.88 -14.37
N LEU A 351 -8.41 -38.02 -14.00
CA LEU A 351 -7.81 -38.95 -14.96
C LEU A 351 -8.82 -39.31 -16.05
N SER A 352 -8.47 -39.06 -17.31
CA SER A 352 -9.31 -39.41 -18.46
C SER A 352 -9.48 -40.93 -18.57
N GLY A 353 -10.71 -41.38 -18.89
CA GLY A 353 -11.07 -42.81 -18.98
C GLY A 353 -10.21 -43.67 -19.91
N GLU A 354 -9.46 -43.05 -20.83
CA GLU A 354 -8.52 -43.70 -21.74
C GLU A 354 -7.31 -44.34 -21.02
N MET A 355 -6.95 -43.87 -19.82
CA MET A 355 -5.88 -44.50 -19.02
C MET A 355 -6.24 -45.88 -18.45
N TYR A 356 -7.52 -46.28 -18.52
CA TYR A 356 -7.98 -47.62 -18.14
C TYR A 356 -8.09 -48.59 -19.32
N ALA A 357 -7.84 -48.13 -20.55
CA ALA A 357 -7.85 -49.00 -21.73
C ALA A 357 -6.50 -49.73 -21.84
N ALA A 358 -6.51 -51.02 -21.53
CA ALA A 358 -5.37 -51.90 -21.75
C ALA A 358 -5.28 -52.25 -23.24
N GLU A 359 -4.30 -51.70 -23.96
CA GLU A 359 -3.89 -52.21 -25.27
C GLU A 359 -2.47 -52.74 -25.24
N SER A 360 -2.36 -54.01 -25.66
CA SER A 360 -1.15 -54.81 -25.78
C SER A 360 -0.59 -54.64 -27.19
N GLY A 361 0.61 -54.08 -27.31
CA GLY A 361 1.31 -53.96 -28.60
C GLY A 361 2.77 -53.56 -28.42
N ASN A 362 3.70 -54.46 -28.74
CA ASN A 362 5.15 -54.24 -28.70
C ASN A 362 5.65 -53.61 -30.01
N GLY A 363 6.07 -52.34 -29.94
CA GLY A 363 6.89 -51.68 -30.97
C GLY A 363 7.86 -50.68 -30.32
N PRO A 364 9.11 -50.54 -30.79
CA PRO A 364 10.09 -49.66 -30.15
C PRO A 364 9.88 -48.21 -30.62
N ASN A 365 9.76 -47.27 -29.68
CA ASN A 365 9.81 -45.84 -29.99
C ASN A 365 10.91 -45.16 -29.18
N VAL A 366 11.84 -44.54 -29.91
CA VAL A 366 12.87 -43.64 -29.40
C VAL A 366 12.31 -42.22 -29.45
N GLY A 367 12.32 -41.51 -28.31
CA GLY A 367 11.92 -40.09 -28.25
C GLY A 367 12.34 -39.45 -26.93
N LYS A 368 13.02 -38.31 -27.01
CA LYS A 368 13.54 -37.52 -25.88
C LYS A 368 12.42 -37.16 -24.88
N GLN A 369 12.66 -37.45 -23.61
CA GLN A 369 11.97 -36.78 -22.51
C GLN A 369 12.45 -35.32 -22.45
N SER A 370 11.51 -34.39 -22.57
CA SER A 370 11.64 -33.06 -21.99
C SER A 370 10.38 -32.78 -21.20
N VAL A 371 10.44 -33.06 -19.90
CA VAL A 371 9.41 -32.65 -18.94
C VAL A 371 9.80 -31.25 -18.46
N LYS A 372 9.06 -30.23 -18.91
CA LYS A 372 8.98 -28.94 -18.22
C LYS A 372 7.63 -28.93 -17.51
N VAL A 373 7.65 -29.01 -16.18
CA VAL A 373 6.46 -28.90 -15.31
C VAL A 373 6.74 -27.77 -14.35
N GLY A 374 5.83 -26.78 -14.27
CA GLY A 374 5.92 -25.69 -13.29
C GLY A 374 5.26 -24.37 -13.69
N ALA A 375 4.12 -24.41 -14.39
CA ALA A 375 3.09 -23.36 -14.41
C ALA A 375 1.89 -24.01 -15.12
N ILE A 376 0.72 -24.11 -14.49
CA ILE A 376 -0.51 -24.23 -15.28
C ILE A 376 -0.70 -22.84 -15.88
N ARG A 377 -0.03 -22.63 -17.02
CA ARG A 377 -0.36 -21.56 -17.92
C ARG A 377 -1.82 -21.75 -18.30
N SER A 378 -2.62 -20.70 -18.15
CA SER A 378 -3.99 -20.68 -18.66
C SER A 378 -3.98 -21.15 -20.11
N ASP A 379 -5.07 -21.71 -20.60
CA ASP A 379 -5.10 -22.15 -22.00
C ASP A 379 -4.85 -20.99 -22.99
N VAL A 380 -5.08 -19.75 -22.55
CA VAL A 380 -4.77 -18.51 -23.28
C VAL A 380 -3.28 -18.08 -23.19
N ASP A 381 -2.51 -18.60 -22.24
CA ASP A 381 -1.08 -18.25 -22.01
C ASP A 381 -0.12 -19.13 -22.84
N VAL A 382 -0.65 -20.22 -23.39
CA VAL A 382 0.07 -21.14 -24.26
C VAL A 382 -0.39 -20.98 -25.69
N ASN A 383 0.48 -21.28 -26.65
CA ASN A 383 0.16 -21.24 -28.07
C ASN A 383 -0.42 -19.88 -28.54
N ILE A 384 0.05 -18.78 -27.94
CA ILE A 384 -0.31 -17.42 -28.37
C ILE A 384 -0.03 -17.29 -29.88
N PRO A 385 -1.03 -16.98 -30.70
CA PRO A 385 -0.86 -16.91 -32.15
C PRO A 385 0.21 -15.90 -32.53
N GLN A 386 1.05 -16.26 -33.48
CA GLN A 386 2.07 -15.36 -34.01
C GLN A 386 1.65 -14.86 -35.39
N ASN A 387 1.56 -13.55 -35.53
CA ASN A 387 1.40 -12.85 -36.79
C ASN A 387 2.78 -12.33 -37.24
N ALA A 388 3.20 -12.66 -38.46
CA ALA A 388 4.55 -12.34 -38.93
C ALA A 388 4.73 -10.86 -39.33
N SER A 389 3.64 -10.13 -39.50
CA SER A 389 3.66 -8.73 -39.92
C SER A 389 3.61 -7.81 -38.70
N GLN A 390 4.64 -6.98 -38.54
CA GLN A 390 4.67 -5.93 -37.53
C GLN A 390 4.08 -4.62 -38.07
N ASN A 391 3.39 -3.87 -37.22
CA ASN A 391 2.86 -2.55 -37.52
C ASN A 391 3.63 -1.48 -36.72
N GLU A 392 4.61 -0.84 -37.36
CA GLU A 392 5.46 0.20 -36.76
C GLU A 392 4.69 1.45 -36.29
N SER A 393 3.45 1.61 -36.74
CA SER A 393 2.57 2.71 -36.36
C SER A 393 1.56 2.33 -35.26
N LEU A 394 1.58 1.08 -34.76
CA LEU A 394 0.75 0.62 -33.65
C LEU A 394 1.55 0.60 -32.35
N TYR A 395 0.95 1.12 -31.28
CA TYR A 395 1.54 1.22 -29.95
C TYR A 395 0.58 0.63 -28.92
N ALA A 396 1.12 0.00 -27.88
CA ALA A 396 0.35 -0.51 -26.76
C ALA A 396 0.85 0.13 -25.46
N VAL A 397 -0.05 0.69 -24.67
CA VAL A 397 0.19 1.11 -23.30
C VAL A 397 -0.58 0.16 -22.40
N VAL A 398 0.12 -0.62 -21.60
CA VAL A 398 -0.46 -1.64 -20.72
C VAL A 398 -0.12 -1.28 -19.29
N ILE A 399 -1.12 -0.98 -18.47
CA ILE A 399 -0.97 -0.66 -17.05
C ILE A 399 -1.68 -1.74 -16.24
N ALA A 400 -0.93 -2.44 -15.41
CA ALA A 400 -1.42 -3.58 -14.64
C ALA A 400 -1.07 -3.42 -13.16
N ASN A 401 -2.07 -3.13 -12.34
CA ASN A 401 -1.88 -2.84 -10.92
C ASN A 401 -2.56 -3.92 -10.07
N GLU A 402 -1.77 -4.75 -9.39
CA GLU A 402 -2.21 -5.82 -8.50
C GLU A 402 -1.86 -5.55 -7.03
N ASN A 403 -0.63 -5.13 -6.75
CA ASN A 403 -0.09 -4.98 -5.40
C ASN A 403 -0.20 -3.54 -4.92
N TYR A 404 -1.37 -3.18 -4.41
CA TYR A 404 -1.61 -1.88 -3.81
C TYR A 404 -1.06 -1.84 -2.38
N THR A 405 -0.48 -0.69 -2.02
CA THR A 405 0.11 -0.47 -0.69
C THR A 405 -0.95 -0.21 0.38
N ARG A 406 -2.09 0.38 0.00
CA ARG A 406 -3.09 0.94 0.95
C ARG A 406 -4.52 0.52 0.67
N VAL A 407 -4.74 -0.30 -0.36
CA VAL A 407 -6.03 -0.95 -0.66
C VAL A 407 -5.80 -2.43 -0.96
N PRO A 408 -6.85 -3.28 -1.00
CA PRO A 408 -6.67 -4.70 -1.26
C PRO A 408 -6.04 -4.98 -2.62
N LYS A 409 -5.39 -6.14 -2.74
CA LYS A 409 -4.85 -6.58 -4.02
C LYS A 409 -5.94 -6.83 -5.06
N VAL A 410 -5.58 -6.76 -6.33
CA VAL A 410 -6.45 -7.09 -7.47
C VAL A 410 -5.92 -8.39 -8.10
N PRO A 411 -6.44 -9.56 -7.70
CA PRO A 411 -5.87 -10.84 -8.14
C PRO A 411 -5.80 -10.95 -9.66
N PHE A 412 -4.66 -11.43 -10.15
CA PHE A 412 -4.32 -11.70 -11.54
C PHE A 412 -4.12 -10.46 -12.42
N ALA A 413 -4.19 -9.24 -11.90
CA ALA A 413 -4.05 -8.05 -12.72
C ALA A 413 -2.66 -7.93 -13.37
N LEU A 414 -1.60 -8.36 -12.68
CA LEU A 414 -0.25 -8.39 -13.27
C LEU A 414 -0.17 -9.41 -14.41
N HIS A 415 -0.62 -10.63 -14.15
CA HIS A 415 -0.64 -11.72 -15.13
C HIS A 415 -1.49 -11.36 -16.37
N ASP A 416 -2.66 -10.75 -16.14
CA ASP A 416 -3.53 -10.19 -17.18
C ASP A 416 -2.78 -9.22 -18.10
N GLY A 417 -2.06 -8.24 -17.52
CA GLY A 417 -1.29 -7.26 -18.28
C GLY A 417 -0.10 -7.85 -19.03
N GLU A 418 0.66 -8.74 -18.39
CA GLU A 418 1.82 -9.40 -18.99
C GLU A 418 1.41 -10.23 -20.22
N VAL A 419 0.37 -11.05 -20.08
CA VAL A 419 -0.12 -11.88 -21.19
C VAL A 419 -0.76 -11.01 -22.26
N PHE A 420 -1.51 -9.97 -21.91
CA PHE A 420 -2.06 -9.04 -22.91
C PHE A 420 -0.96 -8.32 -23.71
N ALA A 421 0.14 -7.93 -23.06
CA ALA A 421 1.32 -7.39 -23.73
C ALA A 421 1.95 -8.39 -24.71
N GLU A 422 2.01 -9.68 -24.35
CA GLU A 422 2.44 -10.74 -25.26
C GLU A 422 1.50 -10.89 -26.47
N TYR A 423 0.18 -10.79 -26.28
CA TYR A 423 -0.79 -10.81 -27.39
C TYR A 423 -0.65 -9.58 -28.28
N CYS A 424 -0.41 -8.40 -27.71
CA CYS A 424 -0.12 -7.20 -28.49
C CYS A 424 1.08 -7.44 -29.40
N GLN A 425 2.18 -7.97 -28.86
CA GLN A 425 3.39 -8.24 -29.61
C GLN A 425 3.22 -9.34 -30.67
N LYS A 426 2.73 -10.51 -30.25
CA LYS A 426 2.71 -11.74 -31.06
C LYS A 426 1.52 -11.79 -32.00
N THR A 427 0.32 -11.48 -31.51
CA THR A 427 -0.94 -11.67 -32.24
C THR A 427 -1.32 -10.41 -33.02
N LEU A 428 -1.22 -9.24 -32.39
CA LEU A 428 -1.66 -7.96 -32.97
C LEU A 428 -0.55 -7.23 -33.76
N GLY A 429 0.68 -7.72 -33.70
CA GLY A 429 1.80 -7.20 -34.49
C GLY A 429 2.39 -5.89 -33.98
N VAL A 430 2.20 -5.56 -32.70
CA VAL A 430 2.87 -4.40 -32.07
C VAL A 430 4.37 -4.68 -31.97
N PRO A 431 5.26 -3.82 -32.50
CA PRO A 431 6.69 -3.98 -32.30
C PRO A 431 7.03 -3.98 -30.80
N GLU A 432 7.98 -4.81 -30.38
CA GLU A 432 8.36 -4.95 -28.96
C GLU A 432 8.67 -3.59 -28.29
N LYS A 433 9.41 -2.73 -28.99
CA LYS A 433 9.73 -1.36 -28.54
C LYS A 433 8.52 -0.43 -28.39
N ASN A 434 7.39 -0.76 -29.02
CA ASN A 434 6.14 0.00 -28.97
C ASN A 434 5.15 -0.57 -27.93
N VAL A 435 5.50 -1.67 -27.24
CA VAL A 435 4.74 -2.20 -26.11
C VAL A 435 5.29 -1.60 -24.82
N LEU A 436 4.53 -0.67 -24.25
CA LEU A 436 4.85 0.05 -23.02
C LEU A 436 4.09 -0.60 -21.84
N LEU A 437 4.70 -1.60 -21.21
CA LEU A 437 4.15 -2.30 -20.05
C LEU A 437 4.60 -1.65 -18.74
N TYR A 438 3.65 -1.32 -17.87
CA TYR A 438 3.86 -0.78 -16.54
C TYR A 438 3.12 -1.65 -15.52
N THR A 439 3.88 -2.27 -14.62
CA THR A 439 3.37 -3.15 -13.55
C THR A 439 3.40 -2.44 -12.21
N ASP A 440 2.34 -2.56 -11.43
CA ASP A 440 2.17 -1.92 -10.12
C ASP A 440 2.52 -0.42 -10.11
N ALA A 441 2.04 0.28 -11.14
CA ALA A 441 2.33 1.68 -11.41
C ALA A 441 1.78 2.61 -10.31
N SER A 442 2.68 3.40 -9.73
CA SER A 442 2.33 4.55 -8.88
C SER A 442 1.77 5.70 -9.71
N TYR A 443 1.23 6.73 -9.05
CA TYR A 443 0.62 7.87 -9.75
C TYR A 443 1.59 8.56 -10.70
N GLY A 444 2.85 8.74 -10.26
CA GLY A 444 3.90 9.32 -11.09
C GLY A 444 4.24 8.46 -12.32
N ILE A 445 4.24 7.14 -12.19
CA ILE A 445 4.50 6.21 -13.30
C ILE A 445 3.33 6.21 -14.29
N MET A 446 2.08 6.28 -13.81
CA MET A 446 0.92 6.42 -14.69
C MET A 446 0.94 7.75 -15.46
N LEU A 447 1.38 8.86 -14.83
CA LEU A 447 1.60 10.14 -15.50
C LEU A 447 2.67 10.00 -16.59
N GLU A 448 3.82 9.41 -16.27
CA GLU A 448 4.90 9.16 -17.22
C GLU A 448 4.42 8.32 -18.42
N ALA A 449 3.61 7.29 -18.19
CA ALA A 449 3.05 6.45 -19.25
C ALA A 449 2.19 7.26 -20.23
N MET A 450 1.34 8.14 -19.71
CA MET A 450 0.48 9.03 -20.50
C MET A 450 1.28 10.11 -21.24
N ASP A 451 2.24 10.75 -20.57
CA ASP A 451 3.12 11.75 -21.18
C ASP A 451 3.95 11.16 -22.31
N LYS A 452 4.42 9.92 -22.14
CA LYS A 452 5.22 9.23 -23.15
C LYS A 452 4.41 8.93 -24.42
N ILE A 453 3.19 8.39 -24.29
CA ILE A 453 2.38 8.06 -25.47
C ILE A 453 1.88 9.32 -26.19
N THR A 454 1.49 10.36 -25.45
CA THR A 454 1.06 11.65 -26.04
C THR A 454 2.22 12.37 -26.74
N SER A 455 3.43 12.31 -26.18
CA SER A 455 4.63 12.83 -26.85
C SER A 455 4.94 12.08 -28.15
N LEU A 456 4.80 10.76 -28.16
CA LEU A 456 4.96 9.96 -29.38
C LEU A 456 3.92 10.33 -30.44
N ALA A 457 2.66 10.54 -30.04
CA ALA A 457 1.60 10.99 -30.94
C ALA A 457 1.90 12.35 -31.57
N SER A 458 2.38 13.30 -30.76
CA SER A 458 2.77 14.63 -31.23
C SER A 458 3.90 14.56 -32.27
N VAL A 459 4.95 13.78 -32.02
CA VAL A 459 6.06 13.62 -32.96
C VAL A 459 5.62 12.97 -34.28
N ARG A 460 4.63 12.07 -34.23
CA ARG A 460 4.09 11.39 -35.41
C ARG A 460 2.98 12.17 -36.12
N GLY A 461 2.57 13.33 -35.60
CA GLY A 461 1.48 14.12 -36.14
C GLY A 461 0.16 13.34 -36.26
N GLY A 462 -0.15 12.50 -35.26
CA GLY A 462 -1.38 11.70 -35.26
C GLY A 462 -1.34 10.44 -36.15
N ASP A 463 -0.25 10.21 -36.90
CA ASP A 463 -0.08 9.00 -37.74
C ASP A 463 0.30 7.76 -36.91
N MET A 464 -0.58 7.39 -35.97
CA MET A 464 -0.45 6.19 -35.15
C MET A 464 -1.81 5.61 -34.71
N ASP A 465 -1.79 4.35 -34.30
CA ASP A 465 -2.89 3.68 -33.61
C ASP A 465 -2.41 3.33 -32.20
N VAL A 466 -3.30 3.43 -31.20
CA VAL A 466 -2.97 3.18 -29.79
C VAL A 466 -3.92 2.16 -29.19
N ILE A 467 -3.37 1.13 -28.57
CA ILE A 467 -4.09 0.24 -27.66
C ILE A 467 -3.74 0.66 -26.24
N PHE A 468 -4.72 1.02 -25.44
CA PHE A 468 -4.56 1.28 -24.01
C PHE A 468 -5.25 0.17 -23.23
N TYR A 469 -4.52 -0.52 -22.37
CA TYR A 469 -5.05 -1.57 -21.51
C TYR A 469 -4.81 -1.20 -20.05
N TYR A 470 -5.84 -1.35 -19.23
CA TYR A 470 -5.72 -1.22 -17.78
C TYR A 470 -6.39 -2.37 -17.06
N ALA A 471 -5.66 -2.98 -16.11
CA ALA A 471 -6.20 -3.91 -15.12
C ALA A 471 -5.88 -3.42 -13.71
N GLY A 472 -6.91 -3.30 -12.86
CA GLY A 472 -6.72 -2.78 -11.50
C GLY A 472 -8.01 -2.29 -10.85
N HIS A 473 -7.85 -1.49 -9.80
CA HIS A 473 -8.97 -0.83 -9.13
C HIS A 473 -9.40 0.40 -9.92
N GLY A 474 -10.70 0.55 -10.07
CA GLY A 474 -11.35 1.82 -10.37
C GLY A 474 -12.18 2.23 -9.15
N ILE A 475 -12.36 3.54 -8.97
CA ILE A 475 -13.20 4.06 -7.90
C ILE A 475 -14.00 5.27 -8.38
N PRO A 476 -15.26 5.43 -7.93
CA PRO A 476 -16.00 6.65 -8.14
C PRO A 476 -15.65 7.66 -7.05
N ASP A 477 -15.63 8.94 -7.39
CA ASP A 477 -15.69 9.99 -6.37
C ASP A 477 -17.10 10.05 -5.76
N GLU A 478 -17.19 10.12 -4.44
CA GLU A 478 -18.48 10.01 -3.73
C GLU A 478 -19.43 11.18 -4.03
N SER A 479 -18.88 12.37 -4.29
CA SER A 479 -19.66 13.59 -4.49
C SER A 479 -20.03 13.78 -5.95
N SER A 480 -19.04 13.81 -6.83
CA SER A 480 -19.19 14.06 -8.27
C SER A 480 -19.67 12.82 -9.03
N ARG A 481 -19.45 11.62 -8.47
CA ARG A 481 -19.60 10.32 -9.13
C ARG A 481 -18.66 10.11 -10.32
N ASP A 482 -17.71 11.01 -10.56
CA ASP A 482 -16.75 10.84 -11.63
C ASP A 482 -15.87 9.60 -11.35
N ALA A 483 -15.46 8.90 -12.40
CA ALA A 483 -14.71 7.66 -12.31
C ALA A 483 -13.20 7.90 -12.39
N TYR A 484 -12.44 7.14 -11.60
CA TYR A 484 -10.99 7.26 -11.50
C TYR A 484 -10.33 5.88 -11.55
N LEU A 485 -9.14 5.80 -12.17
CA LEU A 485 -8.21 4.68 -12.00
C LEU A 485 -7.35 4.92 -10.76
N LEU A 486 -7.05 3.84 -10.04
CA LEU A 486 -6.29 3.90 -8.81
C LEU A 486 -4.83 3.48 -9.02
N PRO A 487 -3.87 4.37 -8.75
CA PRO A 487 -2.45 4.01 -8.65
C PRO A 487 -2.13 3.14 -7.42
N THR A 488 -1.01 2.42 -7.43
CA THR A 488 -0.63 1.51 -6.32
C THR A 488 -0.23 2.22 -5.01
N ASP A 489 0.16 3.48 -5.08
CA ASP A 489 0.49 4.37 -3.95
C ASP A 489 -0.71 5.18 -3.44
N ALA A 490 -1.86 5.06 -4.08
CA ALA A 490 -3.07 5.73 -3.67
C ALA A 490 -3.73 5.05 -2.45
N ASN A 491 -4.22 5.86 -1.52
CA ASN A 491 -5.18 5.37 -0.53
C ASN A 491 -6.59 5.58 -1.09
N GLY A 492 -7.48 4.61 -0.93
CA GLY A 492 -8.84 4.64 -1.53
C GLY A 492 -9.69 5.86 -1.14
N LYS A 493 -9.22 6.74 -0.23
CA LYS A 493 -9.90 7.96 0.26
C LYS A 493 -9.29 9.27 -0.26
N SER A 494 -8.06 9.28 -0.81
CA SER A 494 -7.35 10.49 -1.24
C SER A 494 -7.83 10.97 -2.60
N THR A 495 -8.41 12.17 -2.67
CA THR A 495 -8.88 12.76 -3.93
C THR A 495 -7.74 13.21 -4.87
N GLY A 496 -6.53 13.46 -4.34
CA GLY A 496 -5.42 14.00 -5.12
C GLY A 496 -4.50 12.99 -5.80
N VAL A 497 -4.56 11.70 -5.40
CA VAL A 497 -3.67 10.64 -5.94
C VAL A 497 -4.53 9.59 -6.64
N ARG A 498 -5.20 10.02 -7.71
CA ARG A 498 -6.11 9.20 -8.53
C ARG A 498 -6.07 9.72 -9.95
N PHE A 499 -6.28 8.84 -10.92
CA PHE A 499 -6.24 9.21 -12.34
C PHE A 499 -7.66 9.35 -12.89
N SER A 500 -8.10 10.57 -13.19
CA SER A 500 -9.44 10.85 -13.72
C SER A 500 -9.64 10.15 -15.05
N LEU A 501 -10.69 9.33 -15.15
CA LEU A 501 -11.00 8.62 -16.39
C LEU A 501 -11.40 9.58 -17.51
N THR A 502 -12.07 10.68 -17.15
CA THR A 502 -12.39 11.77 -18.08
C THR A 502 -11.11 12.40 -18.64
N ASP A 503 -10.10 12.63 -17.79
CA ASP A 503 -8.85 13.25 -18.22
C ASP A 503 -8.03 12.28 -19.08
N ILE A 504 -8.03 10.99 -18.76
CA ILE A 504 -7.41 9.95 -19.62
C ILE A 504 -8.06 9.98 -21.00
N TYR A 505 -9.40 9.94 -21.07
CA TYR A 505 -10.09 9.95 -22.36
C TYR A 505 -9.91 11.25 -23.13
N ALA A 506 -9.77 12.39 -22.44
CA ALA A 506 -9.45 13.66 -23.07
C ALA A 506 -8.03 13.67 -23.63
N GLN A 507 -7.03 13.19 -22.88
CA GLN A 507 -5.65 13.08 -23.34
C GLN A 507 -5.52 12.12 -24.52
N LEU A 508 -6.16 10.94 -24.43
CA LEU A 508 -6.16 9.97 -25.51
C LEU A 508 -6.83 10.51 -26.77
N GLY A 509 -7.97 11.20 -26.63
CA GLY A 509 -8.68 11.81 -27.76
C GLY A 509 -7.90 12.98 -28.39
N ALA A 510 -7.13 13.72 -27.60
CA ALA A 510 -6.31 14.84 -28.06
C ALA A 510 -5.02 14.41 -28.79
N MET A 511 -4.69 13.12 -28.82
CA MET A 511 -3.53 12.61 -29.58
C MET A 511 -3.72 12.73 -31.10
N GLU A 512 -4.94 12.96 -31.57
CA GLU A 512 -5.32 12.92 -33.00
C GLU A 512 -4.86 11.61 -33.69
N ALA A 513 -4.71 10.54 -32.91
CA ALA A 513 -4.39 9.22 -33.41
C ALA A 513 -5.50 8.75 -34.37
N ARG A 514 -5.11 7.99 -35.39
CA ARG A 514 -6.07 7.39 -36.34
C ARG A 514 -7.10 6.53 -35.60
N SER A 515 -6.64 5.77 -34.60
CA SER A 515 -7.49 4.96 -33.72
C SER A 515 -6.92 4.90 -32.31
N VAL A 516 -7.81 4.94 -31.31
CA VAL A 516 -7.48 4.58 -29.93
C VAL A 516 -8.45 3.52 -29.43
N MET A 517 -7.92 2.36 -29.03
CA MET A 517 -8.70 1.27 -28.46
C MET A 517 -8.35 1.08 -26.99
N VAL A 518 -9.35 1.18 -26.13
CA VAL A 518 -9.20 1.09 -24.68
C VAL A 518 -9.84 -0.20 -24.18
N PHE A 519 -9.10 -0.99 -23.42
CA PHE A 519 -9.60 -2.16 -22.69
C PHE A 519 -9.45 -1.91 -21.19
N MET A 520 -10.57 -1.94 -20.47
CA MET A 520 -10.64 -1.54 -19.08
C MET A 520 -11.16 -2.69 -18.22
N ASP A 521 -10.24 -3.43 -17.58
CA ASP A 521 -10.53 -4.49 -16.62
C ASP A 521 -10.51 -3.96 -15.18
N ALA A 522 -11.49 -3.11 -14.87
CA ALA A 522 -11.62 -2.45 -13.58
C ALA A 522 -13.08 -2.31 -13.14
N CYS A 523 -13.33 -2.38 -11.84
CA CYS A 523 -14.61 -2.01 -11.24
C CYS A 523 -14.64 -0.48 -11.04
N PHE A 524 -15.70 0.22 -11.42
CA PHE A 524 -15.84 1.66 -11.12
C PHE A 524 -16.91 1.97 -10.08
N SER A 525 -17.50 0.93 -9.49
CA SER A 525 -18.52 1.06 -8.45
C SER A 525 -17.94 1.26 -7.04
N GLY A 526 -16.61 1.20 -6.94
CA GLY A 526 -15.89 1.15 -5.67
C GLY A 526 -15.94 -0.23 -5.01
N SER A 527 -16.35 -1.27 -5.74
CA SER A 527 -16.41 -2.65 -5.25
C SER A 527 -15.13 -3.43 -5.56
N LYS A 528 -14.70 -4.31 -4.64
CA LYS A 528 -13.54 -5.21 -4.80
C LYS A 528 -13.86 -6.42 -5.67
N ARG A 529 -12.83 -7.00 -6.31
CA ARG A 529 -12.90 -8.24 -7.12
C ARG A 529 -13.43 -9.47 -6.35
N ASP A 530 -13.24 -9.54 -5.03
CA ASP A 530 -13.62 -10.66 -4.14
C ASP A 530 -14.92 -10.45 -3.36
N GLY A 531 -15.58 -9.28 -3.53
CA GLY A 531 -16.74 -8.86 -2.74
C GLY A 531 -16.33 -7.99 -1.54
N GLY A 532 -16.85 -6.76 -1.51
CA GLY A 532 -16.51 -5.73 -0.52
C GLY A 532 -16.28 -4.38 -1.20
N MET A 533 -15.96 -3.31 -0.45
CA MET A 533 -15.71 -1.98 -1.00
C MET A 533 -14.22 -1.59 -0.95
N VAL A 534 -13.70 -0.99 -2.01
CA VAL A 534 -12.32 -0.47 -2.15
C VAL A 534 -12.09 0.71 -1.20
N ALA A 535 -13.14 1.47 -0.86
CA ALA A 535 -13.16 2.45 0.20
C ALA A 535 -14.19 2.05 1.28
N ASP A 536 -13.82 2.12 2.57
CA ASP A 536 -14.65 1.78 3.74
C ASP A 536 -15.92 2.64 3.94
N ALA A 537 -16.30 3.44 2.93
CA ALA A 537 -17.44 4.34 3.01
C ALA A 537 -18.75 3.58 2.77
N ARG A 538 -19.49 3.37 3.87
CA ARG A 538 -20.94 3.06 3.91
C ARG A 538 -21.42 1.73 3.33
N GLY A 539 -20.55 0.91 2.75
CA GLY A 539 -20.91 -0.46 2.31
C GLY A 539 -21.92 -0.53 1.16
N VAL A 540 -22.08 0.54 0.38
CA VAL A 540 -22.99 0.60 -0.77
C VAL A 540 -22.21 0.91 -2.04
N ALA A 541 -22.34 0.06 -3.05
CA ALA A 541 -21.80 0.29 -4.38
C ALA A 541 -22.38 1.59 -4.96
N ILE A 542 -21.51 2.49 -5.43
CA ILE A 542 -21.93 3.77 -6.01
C ILE A 542 -22.01 3.58 -7.52
N LYS A 543 -23.11 4.03 -8.13
CA LYS A 543 -23.21 4.07 -9.59
C LYS A 543 -22.32 5.22 -10.11
N PRO A 544 -21.21 4.93 -10.82
CA PRO A 544 -20.35 5.96 -11.38
C PRO A 544 -21.08 6.72 -12.49
N LYS A 545 -20.72 7.99 -12.67
CA LYS A 545 -21.00 8.75 -13.87
C LYS A 545 -20.08 8.24 -14.98
N MET A 546 -20.67 7.82 -16.09
CA MET A 546 -19.90 7.29 -17.21
C MET A 546 -19.08 8.42 -17.85
N ALA A 547 -17.75 8.25 -17.86
CA ALA A 547 -16.88 9.10 -18.66
C ALA A 547 -17.11 8.80 -20.15
N VAL A 548 -17.25 9.85 -20.96
CA VAL A 548 -17.51 9.71 -22.40
C VAL A 548 -16.17 9.76 -23.14
N PRO A 549 -15.81 8.74 -23.94
CA PRO A 549 -14.61 8.79 -24.76
C PRO A 549 -14.67 9.92 -25.80
N THR A 550 -13.51 10.47 -26.15
CA THR A 550 -13.38 11.58 -27.11
C THR A 550 -12.44 11.22 -28.27
N GLY A 551 -12.40 12.02 -29.33
CA GLY A 551 -11.57 11.74 -30.52
C GLY A 551 -11.94 10.41 -31.19
N ASN A 552 -10.94 9.69 -31.72
CA ASN A 552 -11.12 8.38 -32.36
C ASN A 552 -11.04 7.21 -31.35
N THR A 553 -11.64 7.38 -30.16
CA THR A 553 -11.54 6.42 -29.05
C THR A 553 -12.74 5.47 -28.96
N ILE A 554 -12.45 4.17 -28.85
CA ILE A 554 -13.40 3.08 -28.58
C ILE A 554 -12.99 2.40 -27.28
N VAL A 555 -13.92 2.21 -26.35
CA VAL A 555 -13.66 1.67 -25.01
C VAL A 555 -14.46 0.40 -24.77
N PHE A 556 -13.76 -0.68 -24.42
CA PHE A 556 -14.32 -1.91 -23.89
C PHE A 556 -14.13 -1.92 -22.37
N SER A 557 -15.22 -1.98 -21.62
CA SER A 557 -15.19 -2.05 -20.15
C SER A 557 -15.66 -3.41 -19.67
N ALA A 558 -15.01 -3.95 -18.64
CA ALA A 558 -15.30 -5.25 -18.08
C ALA A 558 -16.67 -5.36 -17.39
N VAL A 559 -17.30 -4.22 -17.06
CA VAL A 559 -18.55 -4.13 -16.32
C VAL A 559 -19.46 -3.04 -16.86
N SER A 560 -20.73 -3.10 -16.47
CA SER A 560 -21.73 -2.05 -16.64
C SER A 560 -22.14 -1.47 -15.28
N ASN A 561 -22.48 -0.18 -15.23
CA ASN A 561 -23.06 0.47 -14.05
C ASN A 561 -22.25 0.23 -12.75
N ASP A 562 -22.90 -0.36 -11.74
CA ASP A 562 -22.40 -0.68 -10.41
C ASP A 562 -21.90 -2.14 -10.27
N GLU A 563 -21.83 -2.90 -11.36
CA GLU A 563 -21.34 -4.28 -11.37
C GLU A 563 -19.83 -4.38 -11.04
N THR A 564 -19.36 -5.60 -10.77
CA THR A 564 -17.98 -5.89 -10.33
C THR A 564 -17.25 -6.72 -11.39
N ALA A 565 -16.04 -6.30 -11.75
CA ALA A 565 -15.12 -7.07 -12.58
C ALA A 565 -14.50 -8.16 -11.70
N MET A 566 -14.76 -9.43 -12.01
CA MET A 566 -14.43 -10.55 -11.14
C MET A 566 -13.22 -11.34 -11.64
N PRO A 567 -12.47 -11.99 -10.74
CA PRO A 567 -11.40 -12.89 -11.12
C PRO A 567 -12.00 -14.22 -11.61
N TYR A 568 -11.38 -14.80 -12.63
CA TYR A 568 -11.62 -16.17 -13.08
C TYR A 568 -10.52 -17.07 -12.53
N LYS A 569 -10.67 -17.46 -11.26
CA LYS A 569 -9.64 -18.18 -10.49
C LYS A 569 -9.12 -19.43 -11.20
N ASP A 570 -10.02 -20.26 -11.72
CA ASP A 570 -9.68 -21.50 -12.44
C ASP A 570 -8.85 -21.26 -13.71
N LYS A 571 -8.85 -20.02 -14.21
CA LYS A 571 -8.13 -19.60 -15.41
C LYS A 571 -6.95 -18.69 -15.12
N GLY A 572 -6.70 -18.30 -13.87
CA GLY A 572 -5.59 -17.44 -13.49
C GLY A 572 -5.65 -16.02 -14.06
N HIS A 573 -6.83 -15.51 -14.42
CA HIS A 573 -7.03 -14.22 -15.09
C HIS A 573 -8.22 -13.45 -14.53
N GLY A 574 -8.35 -12.16 -14.84
CA GLY A 574 -9.64 -11.46 -14.80
C GLY A 574 -10.61 -12.07 -15.81
N MET A 575 -11.90 -12.23 -15.45
CA MET A 575 -12.87 -12.91 -16.31
C MET A 575 -13.05 -12.21 -17.66
N PHE A 576 -13.01 -10.87 -17.67
CA PHE A 576 -13.04 -10.08 -18.89
C PHE A 576 -11.78 -10.32 -19.74
N THR A 577 -10.60 -10.20 -19.13
CA THR A 577 -9.33 -10.40 -19.83
C THR A 577 -9.19 -11.82 -20.38
N TYR A 578 -9.58 -12.85 -19.63
CA TYR A 578 -9.57 -14.23 -20.12
C TYR A 578 -10.37 -14.40 -21.41
N PHE A 579 -11.63 -13.95 -21.44
CA PHE A 579 -12.47 -14.13 -22.63
C PHE A 579 -12.03 -13.24 -23.80
N LEU A 580 -11.48 -12.06 -23.51
CA LEU A 580 -10.82 -11.23 -24.52
C LEU A 580 -9.65 -11.99 -25.17
N LEU A 581 -8.70 -12.47 -24.37
CA LEU A 581 -7.54 -13.21 -24.85
C LEU A 581 -7.94 -14.50 -25.55
N LYS A 582 -8.93 -15.23 -25.01
CA LYS A 582 -9.44 -16.46 -25.60
C LYS A 582 -9.93 -16.22 -27.03
N LYS A 583 -10.68 -15.13 -27.23
CA LYS A 583 -11.21 -14.83 -28.56
C LYS A 583 -10.12 -14.38 -29.52
N LEU A 584 -9.15 -13.59 -29.05
CA LEU A 584 -7.98 -13.23 -29.84
C LEU A 584 -7.14 -14.45 -30.21
N GLN A 585 -7.02 -15.43 -29.32
CA GLN A 585 -6.32 -16.69 -29.56
C GLN A 585 -6.99 -17.50 -30.68
N GLU A 586 -8.30 -17.72 -30.56
CA GLU A 586 -9.10 -18.50 -31.53
C GLU A 586 -9.06 -17.89 -32.93
N THR A 587 -9.17 -16.56 -32.99
CA THR A 587 -9.23 -15.81 -34.27
C THR A 587 -7.87 -15.38 -34.78
N LYS A 588 -6.79 -15.64 -34.03
CA LYS A 588 -5.45 -15.12 -34.32
C LYS A 588 -5.43 -13.60 -34.51
N GLY A 589 -6.26 -12.91 -33.73
CA GLY A 589 -6.48 -11.46 -33.80
C GLY A 589 -7.31 -10.98 -35.00
N ASP A 590 -7.75 -11.87 -35.90
CA ASP A 590 -8.58 -11.53 -37.05
C ASP A 590 -10.07 -11.58 -36.68
N ILE A 591 -10.53 -10.55 -35.98
CA ILE A 591 -11.91 -10.43 -35.50
C ILE A 591 -12.39 -8.98 -35.58
N THR A 592 -13.68 -8.80 -35.90
CA THR A 592 -14.31 -7.48 -35.84
C THR A 592 -14.61 -7.06 -34.39
N LEU A 593 -14.67 -5.76 -34.12
CA LEU A 593 -14.98 -5.25 -32.79
C LEU A 593 -16.38 -5.64 -32.33
N MET A 594 -17.33 -5.78 -33.25
CA MET A 594 -18.67 -6.28 -32.95
C MET A 594 -18.61 -7.73 -32.46
N GLU A 595 -18.01 -8.64 -33.24
CA GLU A 595 -17.89 -10.05 -32.89
C GLU A 595 -17.14 -10.25 -31.56
N LEU A 596 -16.08 -9.45 -31.34
CA LEU A 596 -15.34 -9.47 -30.08
C LEU A 596 -16.22 -9.01 -28.91
N SER A 597 -16.95 -7.91 -29.08
CA SER A 597 -17.82 -7.36 -28.04
C SER A 597 -18.94 -8.32 -27.64
N GLU A 598 -19.58 -8.96 -28.61
CA GLU A 598 -20.66 -9.92 -28.37
C GLU A 598 -20.11 -11.17 -27.68
N TYR A 599 -18.99 -11.71 -28.17
CA TYR A 599 -18.38 -12.88 -27.56
C TYR A 599 -17.99 -12.64 -26.10
N VAL A 600 -17.31 -11.51 -25.82
CA VAL A 600 -16.87 -11.19 -24.46
C VAL A 600 -18.07 -10.93 -23.56
N ARG A 601 -19.07 -10.17 -24.02
CA ARG A 601 -20.29 -9.90 -23.25
C ARG A 601 -21.03 -11.19 -22.89
N ASP A 602 -21.23 -12.07 -23.85
CA ASP A 602 -22.05 -13.26 -23.68
C ASP A 602 -21.35 -14.30 -22.80
N ASN A 603 -20.03 -14.51 -22.99
CA ASN A 603 -19.28 -15.48 -22.18
C ASN A 603 -19.03 -14.99 -20.75
N VAL A 604 -18.61 -13.72 -20.58
CA VAL A 604 -18.44 -13.15 -19.23
C VAL A 604 -19.77 -13.15 -18.50
N GLY A 605 -20.85 -12.67 -19.12
CA GLY A 605 -22.17 -12.63 -18.48
C GLY A 605 -22.71 -14.00 -18.11
N ARG A 606 -22.44 -15.04 -18.91
CA ARG A 606 -22.81 -16.43 -18.60
C ARG A 606 -21.98 -16.99 -17.47
N GLU A 607 -20.65 -16.95 -17.58
CA GLU A 607 -19.76 -17.58 -16.59
C GLU A 607 -19.76 -16.85 -15.25
N SER A 608 -19.95 -15.54 -15.24
CA SER A 608 -20.05 -14.77 -13.99
C SER A 608 -21.23 -15.26 -13.13
N ILE A 609 -22.35 -15.62 -13.76
CA ILE A 609 -23.52 -16.16 -13.06
C ILE A 609 -23.24 -17.59 -12.60
N LEU A 610 -22.66 -18.43 -13.46
CA LEU A 610 -22.42 -19.85 -13.15
C LEU A 610 -21.39 -20.05 -12.03
N ILE A 611 -20.37 -19.20 -11.97
CA ILE A 611 -19.22 -19.36 -11.05
C ILE A 611 -19.39 -18.50 -9.79
N ASN A 612 -19.93 -17.29 -9.93
CA ASN A 612 -19.92 -16.29 -8.85
C ASN A 612 -21.32 -15.90 -8.37
N ASP A 613 -22.39 -16.45 -8.94
CA ASP A 613 -23.79 -16.06 -8.67
C ASP A 613 -24.04 -14.54 -8.80
N LYS A 614 -23.22 -13.86 -9.61
CA LYS A 614 -23.23 -12.40 -9.79
C LYS A 614 -23.15 -12.03 -11.26
N ARG A 615 -23.80 -10.92 -11.62
CA ARG A 615 -23.71 -10.39 -12.97
C ARG A 615 -22.44 -9.58 -13.17
N GLN A 616 -21.79 -9.84 -14.28
CA GLN A 616 -20.75 -9.01 -14.87
C GLN A 616 -21.08 -8.85 -16.34
N THR A 617 -21.41 -7.63 -16.77
CA THR A 617 -21.84 -7.34 -18.13
C THR A 617 -20.83 -6.40 -18.80
N PRO A 618 -19.90 -6.92 -19.62
CA PRO A 618 -19.02 -6.07 -20.41
C PRO A 618 -19.78 -5.12 -21.34
N THR A 619 -19.25 -3.92 -21.54
CA THR A 619 -19.86 -2.89 -22.38
C THR A 619 -18.86 -2.26 -23.35
N VAL A 620 -19.38 -1.71 -24.44
CA VAL A 620 -18.60 -0.89 -25.38
C VAL A 620 -19.15 0.53 -25.38
N SER A 621 -18.26 1.50 -25.25
CA SER A 621 -18.55 2.93 -25.38
C SER A 621 -17.72 3.51 -26.51
N VAL A 622 -18.34 4.29 -27.38
CA VAL A 622 -17.69 4.92 -28.53
C VAL A 622 -17.83 6.43 -28.45
N SER A 623 -16.81 7.13 -28.95
CA SER A 623 -16.84 8.58 -29.10
C SER A 623 -17.99 9.02 -30.02
N ASN A 624 -18.60 10.18 -29.71
CA ASN A 624 -19.67 10.77 -30.51
C ASN A 624 -19.24 11.13 -31.95
N TYR A 625 -17.94 11.19 -32.23
CA TYR A 625 -17.39 11.43 -33.57
C TYR A 625 -17.35 10.17 -34.45
N ILE A 626 -17.52 8.98 -33.86
CA ILE A 626 -17.50 7.71 -34.58
C ILE A 626 -18.96 7.27 -34.79
N THR A 627 -19.56 7.67 -35.91
CA THR A 627 -21.02 7.65 -36.05
C THR A 627 -21.65 6.37 -36.62
N SER A 628 -20.91 5.38 -37.15
CA SER A 628 -21.56 4.12 -37.59
C SER A 628 -20.70 2.89 -37.91
N ASP A 629 -19.39 2.97 -38.14
CA ASP A 629 -18.64 1.81 -38.70
C ASP A 629 -17.64 1.14 -37.74
N TRP A 630 -17.63 1.51 -36.45
CA TRP A 630 -16.70 0.94 -35.48
C TRP A 630 -16.83 -0.58 -35.35
N GLN A 631 -18.04 -1.09 -35.54
CA GLN A 631 -18.39 -2.51 -35.44
C GLN A 631 -17.60 -3.37 -36.42
N ALA A 632 -17.32 -2.85 -37.62
CA ALA A 632 -16.60 -3.55 -38.68
C ALA A 632 -15.07 -3.41 -38.58
N LEU A 633 -14.58 -2.50 -37.71
CA LEU A 633 -13.15 -2.36 -37.46
C LEU A 633 -12.59 -3.65 -36.87
N LYS A 634 -11.30 -3.90 -37.10
CA LYS A 634 -10.57 -5.00 -36.46
C LYS A 634 -9.40 -4.43 -35.67
N LEU A 635 -8.98 -5.15 -34.65
CA LEU A 635 -7.80 -4.82 -33.85
C LEU A 635 -6.49 -4.79 -34.66
N ASN A 636 -6.44 -5.55 -35.75
CA ASN A 636 -5.26 -5.72 -36.59
C ASN A 636 -5.35 -4.98 -37.94
N ASN A 637 -6.47 -4.34 -38.28
CA ASN A 637 -6.68 -3.65 -39.55
C ASN A 637 -7.07 -2.16 -39.36
N ARG A 638 -6.55 -1.36 -40.30
CA ARG A 638 -6.58 0.10 -40.37
C ARG A 638 -7.99 0.70 -40.17
N ILE A 639 -8.08 1.80 -39.44
CA ILE A 639 -9.12 2.81 -39.70
C ILE A 639 -8.66 3.59 -40.93
N GLU A 640 -9.25 3.32 -42.10
CA GLU A 640 -9.16 4.25 -43.21
C GLU A 640 -10.10 5.43 -42.90
N VAL A 641 -9.53 6.55 -42.47
CA VAL A 641 -10.27 7.81 -42.40
C VAL A 641 -10.61 8.19 -43.84
N ALA A 642 -11.90 8.27 -44.15
CA ALA A 642 -12.36 8.81 -45.41
C ALA A 642 -11.80 10.23 -45.54
N THR A 643 -10.84 10.41 -46.44
CA THR A 643 -10.45 11.75 -46.87
C THR A 643 -11.64 12.31 -47.64
N ASP A 644 -12.35 13.28 -47.05
CA ASP A 644 -13.24 14.14 -47.81
C ASP A 644 -12.44 14.68 -48.99
N ASN A 645 -12.87 14.31 -50.20
CA ASN A 645 -12.42 14.93 -51.43
C ASN A 645 -12.87 16.39 -51.38
N ALA A 646 -12.02 17.27 -50.86
CA ALA A 646 -12.08 18.68 -51.19
C ALA A 646 -11.79 18.79 -52.69
N GLU A 647 -12.86 18.83 -53.49
CA GLU A 647 -12.78 19.22 -54.89
C GLU A 647 -12.09 20.58 -54.97
N ASP A 648 -10.93 20.58 -55.60
CA ASP A 648 -10.25 21.73 -56.17
C ASP A 648 -11.22 22.49 -57.09
N VAL A 649 -11.94 23.46 -56.56
CA VAL A 649 -12.51 24.55 -57.36
C VAL A 649 -11.38 25.55 -57.60
N ASN A 650 -10.46 25.19 -58.49
CA ASN A 650 -9.52 26.13 -59.07
C ASN A 650 -10.08 26.62 -60.39
N SER A 651 -10.74 27.76 -60.31
CA SER A 651 -11.14 28.62 -61.42
C SER A 651 -9.95 28.96 -62.31
N ASN A 652 -9.92 28.43 -63.53
CA ASN A 652 -9.28 29.06 -64.69
C ASN A 652 -9.65 28.33 -65.99
N THR A 653 -10.71 28.81 -66.66
CA THR A 653 -10.81 28.70 -68.12
C THR A 653 -11.29 30.03 -68.67
N ILE A 654 -10.35 30.77 -69.25
CA ILE A 654 -10.55 31.96 -70.07
C ILE A 654 -10.23 31.53 -71.53
N LEU A 655 -11.13 31.90 -72.46
CA LEU A 655 -11.05 31.89 -73.94
C LEU A 655 -11.19 30.50 -74.61
N GLU A 656 -12.01 30.27 -75.65
CA GLU A 656 -12.67 31.13 -76.66
C GLU A 656 -14.13 30.71 -76.93
#